data_AF-A0A6L8RQX8-F1
#
_entry.id   AF-A0A6L8RQX8-F1
#
_cell.length_a   1.000
_cell.length_b   1.000
_cell.length_c   1.000
_cell.angle_alpha   90.00
_cell.angle_beta   90.00
_cell.angle_gamma   90.00
#
_symmetry.space_group_name_H-M   'P 1'
#
loop_
_entity.id
_entity.type
_entity.pdbx_description
1 polymer ?
#
loop_
_entity_poly.entity_id
_entity_poly.type
_entity_poly.pdbx_seq_one_letter_code
_entity_poly.pdbx_strand_id
1 'polypeptide(L)'
;MDGKYIARPLAKTIRSAKSKVIILEGARAVGKTMMMRREFTSLGYQYFTLADGNTFRLASKDLESWISDLPIPAIVDEAQRIPGLPLAVKERVDGIASDSPLFILTGSASINKYGLDGQNPLTRRSRQLTLHPFTQRELAGISRSIVDDLWKGKPNELYRGAISKDELRRRISIGGFPSYAATILRMSENERSLQIASDIDNVLGETILPDEYLDKTIAHAVLQELLALPGGILNVSRLAAELHYDNRTIERYVSIFTRRFLITALPNLRSAAHRQTIARSKIHPCDSSFTTNALRRAGKDLAENPSLLGGALESFVINQIIPETQWSDKQPDCFYWREPGKNPKEVDLVLLRDRELIGIEVKSAAAIRSEDFNGLRKLSEDDRFVRGFVVYTGDRFIREADNLWAIPITALWQEGAFMTEEKTDEQISTGIALPRNEEAAIDASIFLSYCHADNEHLNGAIIQLAQSIVAEYTFQFGSSISLFTDVDSIEWGSDWQRALDQNIEATNFIMPAVTPRYLKSGPCRDELTKFYRQTENSQNSMILSLVWQDVDKAGFSVENDIAYNIVKKHQYEDVADLQDLEPRDQAYRQHVRRIVGKLREVIEHNLNAAVGNHPLPNNALGKSVDEKGLIERMDEVAQEIPSFEVACTNLVGSMNSVSKTMGANPAPTANQPAAFVKWSADIARDTSVDLESMRENLAEINEVWLELHSFMREAIETASHLPTGSSKSDFLTGIENTLEGVKQSSKMPPDVKELVGQLQMIQALMPRLRPLAAGFQNVFATFDSINSMTEDLLAQAKRAR
;
A
#
# COMPACT_ATOMS: atom_id res chain seq x y z
N MET A 1 10.07 13.25 14.71
CA MET A 1 10.38 11.81 14.86
C MET A 1 9.27 11.21 15.71
N ASP A 2 8.36 10.37 15.21
CA ASP A 2 8.49 9.46 14.06
C ASP A 2 7.19 9.33 13.26
N GLY A 3 7.26 9.64 11.96
CA GLY A 3 6.36 9.04 10.98
C GLY A 3 6.65 7.54 10.88
N LYS A 4 5.60 6.76 10.61
CA LYS A 4 5.67 5.30 10.49
C LYS A 4 6.83 4.91 9.56
N TYR A 5 7.75 4.08 10.05
CA TYR A 5 8.86 3.56 9.24
C TYR A 5 8.30 2.65 8.14
N ILE A 6 8.74 2.86 6.89
CA ILE A 6 8.38 2.01 5.75
C ILE A 6 9.55 1.04 5.50
N ALA A 7 9.29 -0.25 5.70
CA ALA A 7 10.28 -1.29 5.50
C ALA A 7 10.69 -1.39 4.02
N ARG A 8 11.98 -1.65 3.77
CA ARG A 8 12.54 -1.70 2.40
C ARG A 8 12.75 -3.16 1.99
N PRO A 9 12.15 -3.67 0.90
CA PRO A 9 12.41 -5.04 0.42
C PRO A 9 13.89 -5.33 0.18
N LEU A 10 14.67 -4.32 -0.23
CA LEU A 10 16.13 -4.40 -0.38
C LEU A 10 16.85 -4.89 0.89
N ALA A 11 16.31 -4.64 2.08
CA ALA A 11 16.90 -5.12 3.32
C ALA A 11 16.92 -6.67 3.38
N LYS A 12 15.93 -7.36 2.78
CA LYS A 12 15.95 -8.82 2.66
C LYS A 12 17.12 -9.30 1.77
N THR A 13 17.39 -8.59 0.67
CA THR A 13 18.56 -8.87 -0.19
C THR A 13 19.88 -8.71 0.56
N ILE A 14 20.01 -7.65 1.37
CA ILE A 14 21.21 -7.42 2.18
C ILE A 14 21.38 -8.54 3.22
N ARG A 15 20.32 -8.92 3.93
CA ARG A 15 20.35 -9.98 4.95
C ARG A 15 20.73 -11.35 4.40
N SER A 16 20.30 -11.66 3.18
CA SER A 16 20.57 -12.95 2.51
C SER A 16 21.88 -12.96 1.70
N ALA A 17 22.58 -11.83 1.62
CA ALA A 17 23.81 -11.72 0.83
C ALA A 17 24.95 -12.57 1.41
N LYS A 18 25.67 -13.26 0.53
CA LYS A 18 26.84 -14.08 0.88
C LYS A 18 28.17 -13.32 0.86
N SER A 19 28.16 -12.06 0.40
CA SER A 19 29.34 -11.20 0.43
C SER A 19 29.64 -10.75 1.85
N LYS A 20 30.90 -10.83 2.26
CA LYS A 20 31.38 -10.38 3.58
C LYS A 20 31.16 -8.89 3.81
N VAL A 21 31.11 -8.10 2.74
CA VAL A 21 30.90 -6.65 2.81
C VAL A 21 29.72 -6.27 1.93
N ILE A 22 28.85 -5.41 2.44
CA ILE A 22 27.82 -4.74 1.65
C ILE A 22 28.19 -3.28 1.53
N ILE A 23 28.09 -2.75 0.31
CA ILE A 23 28.25 -1.33 0.06
C ILE A 23 26.89 -0.83 -0.39
N LEU A 24 26.23 -0.04 0.45
CA LEU A 24 24.91 0.52 0.19
C LEU A 24 25.03 2.03 -0.06
N GLU A 25 24.94 2.42 -1.32
CA GLU A 25 25.00 3.81 -1.74
C GLU A 25 23.60 4.34 -2.10
N GLY A 26 23.48 5.62 -2.37
CA GLY A 26 22.22 6.24 -2.80
C GLY A 26 22.17 7.72 -2.45
N ALA A 27 21.19 8.45 -2.97
CA ALA A 27 21.06 9.88 -2.71
C ALA A 27 20.93 10.18 -1.20
N ARG A 28 21.26 11.42 -0.80
CA ARG A 28 21.02 11.87 0.59
C ARG A 28 19.52 11.80 0.89
N ALA A 29 19.18 11.56 2.15
CA ALA A 29 17.79 11.52 2.64
C ALA A 29 16.85 10.46 2.01
N VAL A 30 17.36 9.46 1.29
CA VAL A 30 16.54 8.31 0.79
C VAL A 30 16.25 7.22 1.83
N GLY A 31 16.68 7.41 3.08
CA GLY A 31 16.39 6.50 4.19
C GLY A 31 17.47 5.47 4.53
N LYS A 32 18.69 5.58 3.99
CA LYS A 32 19.81 4.64 4.28
C LYS A 32 20.07 4.46 5.77
N THR A 33 20.34 5.57 6.47
CA THR A 33 20.59 5.58 7.92
C THR A 33 19.40 5.02 8.71
N MET A 34 18.18 5.34 8.29
CA MET A 34 16.98 4.84 8.96
C MET A 34 16.82 3.33 8.79
N MET A 35 17.02 2.80 7.57
CA MET A 35 17.00 1.36 7.29
C MET A 35 18.06 0.61 8.08
N MET A 36 19.29 1.13 8.11
CA MET A 36 20.38 0.56 8.93
C MET A 36 20.01 0.51 10.41
N ARG A 37 19.48 1.61 10.96
CA ARG A 37 19.14 1.68 12.38
C ARG A 37 17.94 0.81 12.74
N ARG A 38 16.88 0.78 11.92
CA ARG A 38 15.62 0.09 12.25
C ARG A 38 15.65 -1.40 11.93
N GLU A 39 16.31 -1.81 10.84
CA GLU A 39 16.24 -3.20 10.37
C GLU A 39 17.49 -4.04 10.68
N PHE A 40 18.66 -3.42 10.91
CA PHE A 40 19.91 -4.16 11.10
C PHE A 40 20.44 -4.16 12.53
N THR A 41 20.17 -3.12 13.33
CA THR A 41 20.65 -3.09 14.73
C THR A 41 20.01 -4.18 15.59
N SER A 42 18.74 -4.52 15.33
CA SER A 42 18.03 -5.65 15.96
C SER A 42 18.61 -7.02 15.58
N LEU A 43 19.42 -7.08 14.51
CA LEU A 43 20.14 -8.27 14.07
C LEU A 43 21.57 -8.34 14.61
N GLY A 44 21.91 -7.49 15.58
CA GLY A 44 23.22 -7.46 16.24
C GLY A 44 24.26 -6.56 15.55
N TYR A 45 23.92 -5.87 14.46
CA TYR A 45 24.85 -4.93 13.84
C TYR A 45 25.06 -3.69 14.71
N GLN A 46 26.32 -3.37 14.98
CA GLN A 46 26.69 -2.15 15.69
C GLN A 46 26.84 -0.99 14.71
N TYR A 47 26.16 0.12 14.99
CA TYR A 47 26.10 1.26 14.08
C TYR A 47 27.12 2.34 14.48
N PHE A 48 28.02 2.65 13.55
CA PHE A 48 29.00 3.74 13.65
C PHE A 48 28.77 4.73 12.52
N THR A 49 28.83 6.03 12.81
CA THR A 49 28.67 7.06 11.77
C THR A 49 29.89 7.95 11.71
N LEU A 50 30.48 8.06 10.53
CA LEU A 50 31.53 9.03 10.28
C LEU A 50 30.97 10.45 10.12
N ALA A 51 29.65 10.66 10.15
CA ALA A 51 29.07 12.00 10.28
C ALA A 51 29.40 12.63 11.64
N ASP A 52 29.53 11.81 12.69
CA ASP A 52 29.94 12.25 14.02
C ASP A 52 31.41 12.68 14.04
N GLY A 53 31.67 13.89 14.55
CA GLY A 53 33.00 14.49 14.53
C GLY A 53 34.01 13.75 15.40
N ASN A 54 33.58 13.14 16.50
CA ASN A 54 34.48 12.38 17.38
C ASN A 54 34.88 11.06 16.73
N THR A 55 33.90 10.32 16.20
CA THR A 55 34.09 9.06 15.47
C THR A 55 34.99 9.27 14.27
N PHE A 56 34.74 10.32 13.47
CA PHE A 56 35.58 10.68 12.32
C PHE A 56 37.03 10.97 12.73
N ARG A 57 37.26 11.78 13.78
CA ARG A 57 38.62 12.08 14.25
C ARG A 57 39.34 10.84 14.78
N LEU A 58 38.64 9.97 15.52
CA LEU A 58 39.21 8.72 16.03
C LEU A 58 39.64 7.80 14.88
N ALA A 59 38.72 7.55 13.95
CA ALA A 59 38.96 6.72 12.76
C ALA A 59 40.06 7.31 11.85
N SER A 60 40.13 8.64 11.73
CA SER A 60 41.14 9.30 10.88
C SER A 60 42.53 9.33 11.51
N LYS A 61 42.65 9.20 12.83
CA LYS A 61 43.93 9.20 13.55
C LYS A 61 44.69 7.88 13.34
N ASP A 62 43.97 6.77 13.44
CA ASP A 62 44.49 5.42 13.23
C ASP A 62 43.36 4.52 12.72
N LEU A 63 43.24 4.44 11.40
CA LEU A 63 42.13 3.77 10.72
C LEU A 63 42.20 2.24 10.86
N GLU A 64 43.40 1.67 10.78
CA GLU A 64 43.61 0.22 10.86
C GLU A 64 43.23 -0.30 12.25
N SER A 65 43.74 0.35 13.31
CA SER A 65 43.38 0.00 14.69
C SER A 65 41.87 0.21 14.92
N TRP A 66 41.31 1.33 14.44
CA TRP A 66 39.88 1.60 14.61
C TRP A 66 39.00 0.52 13.97
N ILE A 67 39.28 0.12 12.73
CA ILE A 67 38.54 -0.95 12.04
C ILE A 67 38.75 -2.31 12.72
N SER A 68 39.96 -2.61 13.18
CA SER A 68 40.26 -3.86 13.90
C SER A 68 39.47 -3.97 15.21
N ASP A 69 39.28 -2.86 15.91
CA ASP A 69 38.57 -2.80 17.19
C ASP A 69 37.04 -2.77 17.05
N LEU A 70 36.51 -2.56 15.84
CA LEU A 70 35.07 -2.57 15.62
C LEU A 70 34.48 -3.98 15.92
N PRO A 71 33.35 -4.05 16.64
CA PRO A 71 32.60 -5.28 16.80
C PRO A 71 32.05 -5.75 15.45
N ILE A 72 31.99 -7.06 15.24
CA ILE A 72 31.44 -7.66 14.02
C ILE A 72 30.16 -8.41 14.41
N PRO A 73 29.03 -8.19 13.71
CA PRO A 73 28.89 -7.36 12.51
C PRO A 73 28.76 -5.85 12.79
N ALA A 74 29.26 -5.01 11.88
CA ALA A 74 29.24 -3.55 12.01
C ALA A 74 28.67 -2.83 10.78
N ILE A 75 28.12 -1.65 11.02
CA ILE A 75 27.69 -0.68 10.01
C ILE A 75 28.57 0.55 10.15
N VAL A 76 29.17 0.99 9.05
CA VAL A 76 29.89 2.27 9.00
C VAL A 76 29.19 3.20 8.02
N ASP A 77 28.50 4.19 8.57
CA ASP A 77 27.77 5.20 7.79
C ASP A 77 28.67 6.37 7.39
N GLU A 78 28.38 6.95 6.24
CA GLU A 78 29.19 7.97 5.56
C GLU A 78 30.65 7.50 5.31
N ALA A 79 30.82 6.23 4.93
CA ALA A 79 32.11 5.57 4.69
C ALA A 79 33.01 6.31 3.68
N GLN A 80 32.42 7.02 2.71
CA GLN A 80 33.15 7.81 1.72
C GLN A 80 33.94 8.99 2.32
N ARG A 81 33.71 9.35 3.59
CA ARG A 81 34.47 10.40 4.29
C ARG A 81 35.94 10.05 4.52
N ILE A 82 36.28 8.76 4.59
CA ILE A 82 37.66 8.29 4.78
C ILE A 82 38.05 7.43 3.57
N PRO A 83 38.85 7.97 2.62
CA PRO A 83 39.28 7.26 1.41
C PRO A 83 39.89 5.87 1.63
N GLY A 84 40.68 5.70 2.69
CA GLY A 84 41.36 4.42 3.02
C GLY A 84 40.45 3.35 3.64
N LEU A 85 39.21 3.69 4.00
CA LEU A 85 38.33 2.80 4.76
C LEU A 85 38.03 1.47 4.07
N PRO A 86 37.73 1.42 2.75
CA PRO A 86 37.50 0.15 2.07
C PRO A 86 38.71 -0.80 2.12
N LEU A 87 39.94 -0.26 2.12
CA LEU A 87 41.15 -1.07 2.22
C LEU A 87 41.33 -1.64 3.63
N ALA A 88 41.13 -0.84 4.68
CA ALA A 88 41.20 -1.33 6.05
C ALA A 88 40.12 -2.40 6.34
N VAL A 89 38.90 -2.21 5.82
CA VAL A 89 37.83 -3.22 5.93
C VAL A 89 38.20 -4.51 5.21
N LYS A 90 38.81 -4.42 4.02
CA LYS A 90 39.29 -5.59 3.26
C LYS A 90 40.26 -6.42 4.11
N GLU A 91 41.24 -5.78 4.74
CA GLU A 91 42.23 -6.45 5.59
C GLU A 91 41.58 -7.12 6.81
N ARG A 92 40.57 -6.48 7.39
CA ARG A 92 39.83 -7.02 8.54
C ARG A 92 38.97 -8.24 8.20
N VAL A 93 38.33 -8.27 7.04
CA VAL A 93 37.45 -9.40 6.64
C VAL A 93 38.20 -10.54 5.98
N ASP A 94 39.47 -10.34 5.62
CA ASP A 94 40.34 -11.38 5.09
C ASP A 94 40.64 -12.43 6.16
N GLY A 95 40.61 -13.70 5.77
CA GLY A 95 40.76 -14.83 6.70
C GLY A 95 39.53 -15.19 7.55
N ILE A 96 38.49 -14.34 7.62
CA ILE A 96 37.24 -14.66 8.35
C ILE A 96 36.28 -15.42 7.45
N ALA A 97 35.96 -16.68 7.75
CA ALA A 97 34.88 -17.39 7.05
C ALA A 97 33.51 -16.87 7.53
N SER A 98 32.63 -16.51 6.59
CA SER A 98 31.29 -16.01 6.92
C SER A 98 30.34 -16.21 5.75
N ASP A 99 29.11 -16.64 6.06
CA ASP A 99 27.99 -16.79 5.11
C ASP A 99 26.99 -15.62 5.18
N SER A 100 27.33 -14.58 5.95
CA SER A 100 26.58 -13.33 6.09
C SER A 100 27.53 -12.12 6.03
N PRO A 101 27.01 -10.90 5.77
CA PRO A 101 27.82 -9.70 5.80
C PRO A 101 28.41 -9.45 7.19
N LEU A 102 29.69 -9.11 7.23
CA LEU A 102 30.42 -8.69 8.44
C LEU A 102 30.41 -7.16 8.56
N PHE A 103 30.46 -6.47 7.43
CA PHE A 103 30.40 -5.01 7.36
C PHE A 103 29.35 -4.54 6.37
N ILE A 104 28.61 -3.49 6.75
CA ILE A 104 27.80 -2.70 5.82
C ILE A 104 28.37 -1.28 5.79
N LEU A 105 28.83 -0.85 4.62
CA LEU A 105 29.34 0.49 4.38
C LEU A 105 28.26 1.30 3.68
N THR A 106 27.84 2.41 4.26
CA THR A 106 26.81 3.27 3.65
C THR A 106 27.37 4.64 3.26
N GLY A 107 26.84 5.21 2.18
CA GLY A 107 27.35 6.49 1.69
C GLY A 107 26.43 7.20 0.70
N SER A 108 26.55 8.53 0.64
CA SER A 108 25.77 9.35 -0.30
C SER A 108 26.50 9.64 -1.61
N ALA A 109 27.69 9.09 -1.78
CA ALA A 109 28.52 9.15 -2.96
C ALA A 109 29.38 7.88 -3.02
N SER A 110 29.97 7.62 -4.19
CA SER A 110 30.82 6.45 -4.45
C SER A 110 31.91 6.26 -3.39
N ILE A 111 31.88 5.14 -2.66
CA ILE A 111 32.81 4.77 -1.59
C ILE A 111 34.12 4.17 -2.14
N ASN A 112 34.10 3.56 -3.32
CA ASN A 112 35.21 2.71 -3.82
C ASN A 112 36.31 3.41 -4.65
N LYS A 113 36.57 4.70 -4.41
CA LYS A 113 37.43 5.50 -5.30
C LYS A 113 38.95 5.28 -5.15
N TYR A 114 39.44 4.62 -4.10
CA TYR A 114 40.85 4.75 -3.68
C TYR A 114 41.59 3.46 -3.27
N GLY A 115 41.49 2.38 -4.02
CA GLY A 115 42.46 1.29 -3.86
C GLY A 115 43.79 1.56 -4.54
N LEU A 116 44.72 0.60 -4.37
CA LEU A 116 46.00 0.57 -5.09
C LEU A 116 45.72 0.78 -6.59
N ASP A 117 46.34 1.81 -7.16
CA ASP A 117 46.19 2.23 -8.56
C ASP A 117 44.75 2.57 -9.02
N GLY A 118 43.88 3.00 -8.10
CA GLY A 118 42.49 3.40 -8.39
C GLY A 118 41.51 2.24 -8.53
N GLN A 119 41.92 1.01 -8.17
CA GLN A 119 41.03 -0.16 -8.15
C GLN A 119 40.13 -0.17 -6.91
N ASN A 120 39.03 -0.91 -6.93
CA ASN A 120 38.20 -1.11 -5.74
C ASN A 120 38.90 -2.08 -4.75
N PRO A 121 39.27 -1.66 -3.52
CA PRO A 121 39.92 -2.54 -2.53
C PRO A 121 39.11 -3.78 -2.17
N LEU A 122 37.77 -3.68 -2.21
CA LEU A 122 36.84 -4.72 -1.78
C LEU A 122 36.44 -5.67 -2.92
N THR A 123 37.19 -5.64 -4.03
CA THR A 123 36.98 -6.54 -5.17
C THR A 123 36.89 -8.00 -4.71
N ARG A 124 35.85 -8.70 -5.18
CA ARG A 124 35.47 -10.09 -4.82
C ARG A 124 35.03 -10.31 -3.37
N ARG A 125 34.90 -9.27 -2.54
CA ARG A 125 34.46 -9.36 -1.13
C ARG A 125 33.17 -8.60 -0.87
N SER A 126 32.97 -7.51 -1.62
CA SER A 126 31.78 -6.68 -1.50
C SER A 126 30.73 -6.99 -2.56
N ARG A 127 29.47 -6.82 -2.18
CA ARG A 127 28.36 -6.57 -3.11
C ARG A 127 27.92 -5.12 -3.00
N GLN A 128 27.76 -4.45 -4.14
CA GLN A 128 27.25 -3.09 -4.22
C GLN A 128 25.74 -3.10 -4.45
N LEU A 129 25.02 -2.24 -3.73
CA LEU A 129 23.58 -2.03 -3.83
C LEU A 129 23.30 -0.53 -3.73
N THR A 130 22.23 -0.08 -4.36
CA THR A 130 21.78 1.32 -4.33
C THR A 130 20.41 1.42 -3.69
N LEU A 131 20.28 2.25 -2.65
CA LEU A 131 18.97 2.61 -2.11
C LEU A 131 18.41 3.79 -2.90
N HIS A 132 17.34 3.53 -3.64
CA HIS A 132 16.60 4.53 -4.42
C HIS A 132 15.54 5.24 -3.57
N PRO A 133 14.99 6.37 -4.05
CA PRO A 133 13.70 6.87 -3.60
C PRO A 133 12.63 5.75 -3.59
N PHE A 134 11.57 5.93 -2.80
CA PHE A 134 10.54 4.90 -2.66
C PHE A 134 9.85 4.60 -3.99
N THR A 135 9.62 3.31 -4.26
CA THR A 135 8.64 2.91 -5.27
C THR A 135 7.22 3.00 -4.69
N GLN A 136 6.22 3.07 -5.56
CA GLN A 136 4.81 3.02 -5.13
C GLN A 136 4.46 1.70 -4.44
N ARG A 137 5.13 0.58 -4.77
CA ARG A 137 4.98 -0.71 -4.06
C ARG A 137 5.49 -0.61 -2.63
N GLU A 138 6.66 0.01 -2.42
CA GLU A 138 7.19 0.23 -1.07
C GLU A 138 6.23 1.09 -0.24
N LEU A 139 5.68 2.18 -0.83
CA LEU A 139 4.68 3.02 -0.16
C LEU A 139 3.36 2.29 0.14
N ALA A 140 2.98 1.32 -0.70
CA ALA A 140 1.81 0.47 -0.52
C ALA A 140 2.04 -0.73 0.42
N GLY A 141 3.28 -0.96 0.88
CA GLY A 141 3.63 -2.10 1.73
C GLY A 141 3.77 -3.44 0.97
N ILE A 142 3.83 -3.40 -0.36
CA ILE A 142 3.96 -4.59 -1.21
C ILE A 142 5.44 -4.96 -1.31
N SER A 143 5.78 -6.17 -0.87
CA SER A 143 7.18 -6.65 -0.84
C SER A 143 7.61 -7.44 -2.08
N ARG A 144 6.65 -7.93 -2.87
CA ARG A 144 6.89 -8.66 -4.12
C ARG A 144 7.38 -7.71 -5.21
N SER A 145 8.43 -8.09 -5.94
CA SER A 145 8.99 -7.26 -7.02
C SER A 145 8.10 -7.26 -8.26
N ILE A 146 7.86 -6.08 -8.84
CA ILE A 146 7.24 -5.95 -10.17
C ILE A 146 8.06 -6.63 -11.25
N VAL A 147 9.38 -6.73 -11.09
CA VAL A 147 10.26 -7.41 -12.06
C VAL A 147 9.95 -8.90 -12.12
N ASP A 148 9.65 -9.53 -10.97
CA ASP A 148 9.25 -10.93 -10.94
C ASP A 148 7.88 -11.14 -11.60
N ASP A 149 6.96 -10.19 -11.44
CA ASP A 149 5.65 -10.19 -12.08
C ASP A 149 5.76 -10.04 -13.61
N LEU A 150 6.61 -9.14 -14.10
CA LEU A 150 6.84 -8.96 -15.53
C LEU A 150 7.51 -10.19 -16.17
N TRP A 151 8.32 -10.93 -15.41
CA TRP A 151 8.94 -12.16 -15.90
C TRP A 151 8.00 -13.36 -15.84
N LYS A 152 7.49 -13.68 -14.66
CA LYS A 152 6.78 -14.94 -14.35
C LYS A 152 5.27 -14.76 -14.11
N GLY A 153 4.83 -13.55 -13.76
CA GLY A 153 3.44 -13.29 -13.41
C GLY A 153 2.51 -13.41 -14.62
N LYS A 154 1.40 -14.14 -14.47
CA LYS A 154 0.36 -14.21 -15.50
C LYS A 154 -0.49 -12.94 -15.46
N PRO A 155 -0.58 -12.15 -16.55
CA PRO A 155 -1.39 -10.94 -16.59
C PRO A 155 -2.85 -11.24 -16.21
N ASN A 156 -3.43 -10.47 -15.30
CA ASN A 156 -4.83 -10.62 -14.94
C ASN A 156 -5.72 -9.79 -15.88
N GLU A 157 -6.34 -10.42 -16.87
CA GLU A 157 -7.24 -9.75 -17.83
C GLU A 157 -8.50 -9.14 -17.18
N LEU A 158 -8.89 -9.63 -16.01
CA LEU A 158 -10.02 -9.11 -15.23
C LEU A 158 -9.64 -7.90 -14.39
N TYR A 159 -8.34 -7.62 -14.22
CA TYR A 159 -7.88 -6.48 -13.46
C TYR A 159 -8.46 -5.16 -13.99
N ARG A 160 -8.97 -4.34 -13.07
CA ARG A 160 -9.44 -2.97 -13.31
C ARG A 160 -8.77 -2.04 -12.33
N GLY A 161 -7.80 -1.26 -12.80
CA GLY A 161 -7.04 -0.33 -11.98
C GLY A 161 -7.01 1.05 -12.61
N ALA A 162 -8.06 1.84 -12.39
CA ALA A 162 -8.14 3.20 -12.90
C ALA A 162 -7.31 4.17 -12.02
N ILE A 163 -6.70 5.18 -12.67
CA ILE A 163 -6.10 6.33 -11.99
C ILE A 163 -6.45 7.59 -12.77
N SER A 164 -6.88 8.64 -12.07
CA SER A 164 -7.18 9.92 -12.72
C SER A 164 -5.89 10.57 -13.22
N LYS A 165 -5.99 11.37 -14.29
CA LYS A 165 -4.84 12.11 -14.84
C LYS A 165 -4.20 13.02 -13.79
N ASP A 166 -5.00 13.64 -12.94
CA ASP A 166 -4.51 14.58 -11.94
C ASP A 166 -3.82 13.87 -10.77
N GLU A 167 -4.33 12.72 -10.32
CA GLU A 167 -3.64 11.92 -9.31
C GLU A 167 -2.34 11.32 -9.86
N LEU A 168 -2.34 10.86 -11.12
CA LEU A 168 -1.10 10.40 -11.77
C LEU A 168 -0.06 11.53 -11.88
N ARG A 169 -0.45 12.72 -12.35
CA ARG A 169 0.42 13.90 -12.38
C ARG A 169 0.93 14.26 -11.00
N ARG A 170 0.07 14.22 -9.99
CA ARG A 170 0.44 14.48 -8.59
C ARG A 170 1.50 13.48 -8.11
N ARG A 171 1.37 12.19 -8.41
CA ARG A 171 2.39 11.17 -8.07
C ARG A 171 3.72 11.43 -8.77
N ILE A 172 3.69 11.74 -10.07
CA ILE A 172 4.90 12.11 -10.84
C ILE A 172 5.58 13.35 -10.22
N SER A 173 4.81 14.36 -9.82
CA SER A 173 5.33 15.59 -9.22
C SER A 173 5.78 15.46 -7.76
N ILE A 174 5.32 14.44 -7.03
CA ILE A 174 5.77 14.15 -5.66
C ILE A 174 7.03 13.28 -5.70
N GLY A 175 7.08 12.31 -6.61
CA GLY A 175 8.18 11.34 -6.67
C GLY A 175 8.18 10.36 -5.51
N GLY A 176 9.36 9.82 -5.20
CA GLY A 176 9.59 8.82 -4.15
C GLY A 176 10.50 9.29 -3.01
N PHE A 177 11.05 10.50 -3.05
CA PHE A 177 11.91 10.98 -1.96
C PHE A 177 11.14 11.03 -0.62
N PRO A 178 11.65 10.44 0.47
CA PRO A 178 10.90 10.32 1.73
C PRO A 178 10.39 11.65 2.29
N SER A 179 11.16 12.74 2.15
CA SER A 179 10.80 14.08 2.62
C SER A 179 9.54 14.64 1.95
N TYR A 180 9.16 14.15 0.77
CA TYR A 180 8.00 14.63 0.02
C TYR A 180 6.90 13.57 -0.09
N ALA A 181 7.29 12.31 -0.24
CA ALA A 181 6.38 11.20 -0.52
C ALA A 181 5.79 10.56 0.75
N ALA A 182 6.52 10.61 1.88
CA ALA A 182 6.14 9.94 3.13
C ALA A 182 5.90 10.92 4.30
N THR A 183 5.70 12.20 4.01
CA THR A 183 5.45 13.22 5.03
C THR A 183 3.98 13.20 5.47
N ILE A 184 3.76 13.22 6.80
CA ILE A 184 2.43 13.23 7.44
C ILE A 184 1.64 14.49 7.05
N LEU A 185 2.31 15.64 7.01
CA LEU A 185 1.76 16.90 6.55
C LEU A 185 1.94 17.05 5.04
N ARG A 186 0.86 17.29 4.31
CA ARG A 186 0.95 17.52 2.86
C ARG A 186 1.70 18.83 2.62
N MET A 187 2.87 18.74 1.98
CA MET A 187 3.59 19.92 1.49
C MET A 187 2.83 20.53 0.31
N SER A 188 2.71 21.86 0.33
CA SER A 188 2.22 22.59 -0.84
C SER A 188 3.15 22.39 -2.04
N GLU A 189 2.64 22.62 -3.25
CA GLU A 189 3.45 22.47 -4.45
C GLU A 189 4.62 23.47 -4.52
N ASN A 190 4.41 24.69 -4.03
CA ASN A 190 5.45 25.72 -3.94
C ASN A 190 6.55 25.34 -2.96
N GLU A 191 6.17 24.89 -1.77
CA GLU A 191 7.12 24.45 -0.74
C GLU A 191 7.95 23.27 -1.22
N ARG A 192 7.32 22.29 -1.87
CA ARG A 192 8.02 21.15 -2.48
C ARG A 192 8.99 21.61 -3.57
N SER A 193 8.58 22.53 -4.43
CA SER A 193 9.44 23.08 -5.48
C SER A 193 10.69 23.78 -4.92
N LEU A 194 10.53 24.55 -3.83
CA LEU A 194 11.65 25.20 -3.13
C LEU A 194 12.57 24.18 -2.45
N GLN A 195 12.00 23.17 -1.80
CA GLN A 195 12.76 22.14 -1.11
C GLN A 195 13.55 21.27 -2.10
N ILE A 196 12.96 20.87 -3.23
CA ILE A 196 13.66 20.12 -4.30
C ILE A 196 14.83 20.94 -4.85
N ALA A 197 14.63 22.24 -5.11
CA ALA A 197 15.70 23.09 -5.59
C ALA A 197 16.85 23.19 -4.57
N SER A 198 16.52 23.42 -3.29
CA SER A 198 17.50 23.43 -2.20
C SER A 198 18.26 22.10 -2.10
N ASP A 199 17.57 20.97 -2.20
CA ASP A 199 18.18 19.64 -2.14
C ASP A 199 19.17 19.44 -3.29
N ILE A 200 18.81 19.81 -4.52
CA ILE A 200 19.70 19.73 -5.70
C ILE A 200 20.94 20.61 -5.47
N ASP A 201 20.77 21.86 -5.06
CA ASP A 201 21.87 22.80 -4.80
C ASP A 201 22.83 22.25 -3.72
N ASN A 202 22.27 21.67 -2.65
CA ASN A 202 23.03 21.07 -1.54
C ASN A 202 23.76 19.77 -1.95
N VAL A 203 23.22 18.99 -2.89
CA VAL A 203 23.89 17.82 -3.46
C VAL A 203 25.03 18.23 -4.40
N LEU A 204 24.88 19.34 -5.12
CA LEU A 204 25.93 19.86 -5.99
C LEU A 204 27.09 20.45 -5.18
N GLY A 205 26.86 21.29 -4.16
CA GLY A 205 27.96 21.85 -3.37
C GLY A 205 29.07 22.48 -4.24
N GLU A 206 30.26 22.70 -3.68
CA GLU A 206 31.38 23.38 -4.39
C GLU A 206 32.56 22.45 -4.71
N THR A 207 32.57 21.25 -4.12
CA THR A 207 33.68 20.31 -4.21
C THR A 207 33.17 18.91 -4.56
N ILE A 208 33.89 18.22 -5.45
CA ILE A 208 33.69 16.82 -5.82
C ILE A 208 34.52 15.92 -4.90
N LEU A 209 35.74 16.37 -4.63
CA LEU A 209 36.74 15.81 -3.71
C LEU A 209 37.46 16.99 -3.04
N PRO A 210 38.22 16.78 -1.94
CA PRO A 210 38.96 17.86 -1.28
C PRO A 210 39.78 18.73 -2.23
N ASP A 211 40.36 18.14 -3.29
CA ASP A 211 41.19 18.82 -4.27
C ASP A 211 40.53 18.97 -5.66
N GLU A 212 39.25 18.60 -5.80
CA GLU A 212 38.54 18.68 -7.08
C GLU A 212 37.31 19.60 -6.96
N TYR A 213 37.41 20.79 -7.55
CA TYR A 213 36.33 21.78 -7.54
C TYR A 213 35.21 21.43 -8.53
N LEU A 214 33.97 21.72 -8.12
CA LEU A 214 32.80 21.69 -8.97
C LEU A 214 32.38 23.13 -9.31
N ASP A 215 32.42 23.51 -10.59
CA ASP A 215 31.77 24.75 -11.00
C ASP A 215 30.25 24.53 -10.98
N LYS A 216 29.58 25.18 -10.01
CA LYS A 216 28.12 25.12 -9.83
C LYS A 216 27.36 25.68 -11.02
N THR A 217 27.88 26.72 -11.68
CA THR A 217 27.20 27.34 -12.82
C THR A 217 27.11 26.35 -13.97
N ILE A 218 28.22 25.69 -14.29
CA ILE A 218 28.24 24.61 -15.29
C ILE A 218 27.35 23.45 -14.82
N ALA A 219 27.42 23.08 -13.53
CA ALA A 219 26.59 22.02 -12.97
C ALA A 219 25.10 22.26 -13.20
N HIS A 220 24.62 23.45 -12.84
CA HIS A 220 23.21 23.83 -12.99
C HIS A 220 22.79 23.88 -14.44
N ALA A 221 23.60 24.47 -15.31
CA ALA A 221 23.31 24.56 -16.74
C ALA A 221 23.14 23.15 -17.36
N VAL A 222 24.12 22.26 -17.14
CA VAL A 222 24.08 20.91 -17.70
C VAL A 222 22.94 20.09 -17.06
N LEU A 223 22.78 20.15 -15.74
CA LEU A 223 21.73 19.37 -15.05
C LEU A 223 20.33 19.82 -15.46
N GLN A 224 20.08 21.13 -15.59
CA GLN A 224 18.78 21.66 -16.00
C GLN A 224 18.38 21.13 -17.39
N GLU A 225 19.29 21.11 -18.35
CA GLU A 225 19.03 20.55 -19.69
C GLU A 225 18.69 19.06 -19.65
N LEU A 226 19.39 18.28 -18.82
CA LEU A 226 19.11 16.85 -18.65
C LEU A 226 17.76 16.61 -17.97
N LEU A 227 17.42 17.39 -16.94
CA LEU A 227 16.17 17.24 -16.20
C LEU A 227 14.95 17.72 -17.00
N ALA A 228 15.14 18.68 -17.90
CA ALA A 228 14.09 19.18 -18.80
C ALA A 228 13.80 18.25 -19.98
N LEU A 229 14.70 17.30 -20.27
CA LEU A 229 14.55 16.28 -21.32
C LEU A 229 14.57 14.86 -20.72
N PRO A 230 13.62 14.53 -19.82
CA PRO A 230 13.55 13.22 -19.17
C PRO A 230 13.37 12.10 -20.20
N GLY A 231 14.18 11.04 -20.11
CA GLY A 231 14.19 9.98 -21.12
C GLY A 231 14.80 10.39 -22.46
N GLY A 232 15.49 11.53 -22.54
CA GLY A 232 16.25 11.89 -23.73
C GLY A 232 17.48 11.01 -23.89
N ILE A 233 17.79 10.60 -25.13
CA ILE A 233 19.11 10.05 -25.46
C ILE A 233 20.13 11.18 -25.43
N LEU A 234 21.17 11.03 -24.60
CA LEU A 234 22.22 12.02 -24.47
C LEU A 234 22.91 12.26 -25.82
N ASN A 235 23.00 13.53 -26.20
CA ASN A 235 23.83 13.99 -27.30
C ASN A 235 24.83 15.00 -26.77
N VAL A 236 26.01 14.50 -26.39
CA VAL A 236 27.09 15.30 -25.79
C VAL A 236 27.46 16.48 -26.69
N SER A 237 27.67 16.26 -27.98
CA SER A 237 28.08 17.32 -28.92
C SER A 237 27.03 18.41 -29.07
N ARG A 238 25.73 18.07 -29.08
CA ARG A 238 24.65 19.05 -29.12
C ARG A 238 24.62 19.88 -27.84
N LEU A 239 24.63 19.21 -26.69
CA LEU A 239 24.58 19.88 -25.38
C LEU A 239 25.81 20.78 -25.15
N ALA A 240 26.99 20.32 -25.58
CA ALA A 240 28.22 21.09 -25.56
C ALA A 240 28.12 22.37 -26.41
N ALA A 241 27.56 22.26 -27.63
CA ALA A 241 27.37 23.41 -28.52
C ALA A 241 26.34 24.41 -27.98
N GLU A 242 25.21 23.92 -27.45
CA GLU A 242 24.13 24.74 -26.88
C GLU A 242 24.57 25.49 -25.62
N LEU A 243 25.37 24.86 -24.77
CA LEU A 243 25.87 25.45 -23.53
C LEU A 243 27.24 26.15 -23.67
N HIS A 244 27.81 26.15 -24.89
CA HIS A 244 29.13 26.72 -25.18
C HIS A 244 30.27 26.13 -24.32
N TYR A 245 30.25 24.82 -24.09
CA TYR A 245 31.31 24.05 -23.42
C TYR A 245 31.92 23.00 -24.35
N ASP A 246 33.03 22.39 -23.95
CA ASP A 246 33.60 21.24 -24.66
C ASP A 246 32.95 19.91 -24.25
N ASN A 247 33.05 18.90 -25.11
CA ASN A 247 32.45 17.59 -24.88
C ASN A 247 32.95 16.90 -23.60
N ARG A 248 34.24 17.07 -23.25
CA ARG A 248 34.84 16.44 -22.06
C ARG A 248 34.28 17.08 -20.79
N THR A 249 33.99 18.38 -20.81
CA THR A 249 33.28 19.06 -19.73
C THR A 249 31.88 18.47 -19.55
N ILE A 250 31.08 18.35 -20.61
CA ILE A 250 29.74 17.75 -20.50
C ILE A 250 29.80 16.32 -19.96
N GLU A 251 30.68 15.47 -20.50
CA GLU A 251 30.85 14.08 -20.02
C GLU A 251 31.27 14.00 -18.56
N ARG A 252 32.16 14.90 -18.12
CA ARG A 252 32.57 15.02 -16.71
C ARG A 252 31.37 15.31 -15.82
N TYR A 253 30.54 16.30 -16.17
CA TYR A 253 29.37 16.68 -15.37
C TYR A 253 28.30 15.60 -15.34
N VAL A 254 27.99 14.96 -16.47
CA VAL A 254 27.07 13.80 -16.52
C VAL A 254 27.58 12.69 -15.60
N SER A 255 28.87 12.37 -15.65
CA SER A 255 29.46 11.36 -14.76
C SER A 255 29.36 11.74 -13.28
N ILE A 256 29.51 13.02 -12.94
CA ILE A 256 29.34 13.53 -11.57
C ILE A 256 27.89 13.34 -11.10
N PHE A 257 26.91 13.68 -11.94
CA PHE A 257 25.50 13.56 -11.60
C PHE A 257 25.08 12.11 -11.38
N THR A 258 25.57 11.17 -12.20
CA THR A 258 25.32 9.73 -11.99
C THR A 258 25.91 9.27 -10.66
N ARG A 259 27.16 9.64 -10.34
CA ARG A 259 27.84 9.26 -9.08
C ARG A 259 27.23 9.90 -7.83
N ARG A 260 26.44 10.96 -8.01
CA ARG A 260 25.70 11.65 -6.94
C ARG A 260 24.23 11.28 -6.90
N PHE A 261 23.81 10.28 -7.67
CA PHE A 261 22.44 9.80 -7.69
C PHE A 261 21.44 10.90 -8.04
N LEU A 262 21.80 11.81 -8.95
CA LEU A 262 20.88 12.81 -9.51
C LEU A 262 20.21 12.32 -10.79
N ILE A 263 20.92 11.47 -11.56
CA ILE A 263 20.44 10.87 -12.80
C ILE A 263 20.80 9.39 -12.88
N THR A 264 20.03 8.65 -13.66
CA THR A 264 20.27 7.27 -14.08
C THR A 264 20.51 7.26 -15.59
N ALA A 265 21.51 6.53 -16.05
CA ALA A 265 21.84 6.40 -17.47
C ALA A 265 21.57 4.97 -17.95
N LEU A 266 20.69 4.80 -18.94
CA LEU A 266 20.40 3.52 -19.57
C LEU A 266 21.20 3.40 -20.88
N PRO A 267 22.17 2.48 -20.98
CA PRO A 267 22.89 2.26 -22.23
C PRO A 267 22.00 1.56 -23.29
N ASN A 268 22.34 1.71 -24.56
CA ASN A 268 21.63 1.04 -25.65
C ASN A 268 22.05 -0.43 -25.75
N LEU A 269 21.13 -1.35 -25.51
CA LEU A 269 21.38 -2.79 -25.64
C LEU A 269 21.90 -3.18 -27.02
N ARG A 270 21.44 -2.51 -28.09
CA ARG A 270 21.84 -2.81 -29.47
C ARG A 270 23.28 -2.43 -29.79
N SER A 271 23.86 -1.47 -29.05
CA SER A 271 25.27 -1.13 -29.21
C SER A 271 26.15 -2.31 -28.78
N ALA A 272 27.24 -2.54 -29.50
CA ALA A 272 28.27 -3.48 -29.04
C ALA A 272 28.70 -3.12 -27.61
N ALA A 273 28.99 -4.11 -26.76
CA ALA A 273 29.27 -3.90 -25.35
C ALA A 273 30.34 -2.81 -25.08
N HIS A 274 31.41 -2.76 -25.89
CA HIS A 274 32.46 -1.72 -25.79
C HIS A 274 32.03 -0.30 -26.22
N ARG A 275 30.83 -0.14 -26.80
CA ARG A 275 30.23 1.12 -27.24
C ARG A 275 29.01 1.54 -26.42
N GLN A 276 28.67 0.79 -25.37
CA GLN A 276 27.62 1.14 -24.41
C GLN A 276 28.12 2.20 -23.43
N THR A 277 28.51 3.36 -23.96
CA THR A 277 29.04 4.48 -23.17
C THR A 277 27.92 5.40 -22.70
N ILE A 278 28.18 6.12 -21.60
CA ILE A 278 27.26 7.11 -21.03
C ILE A 278 26.87 8.18 -22.06
N ALA A 279 27.79 8.55 -22.96
CA ALA A 279 27.62 9.60 -23.96
C ALA A 279 26.46 9.37 -24.96
N ARG A 280 25.89 8.16 -25.01
CA ARG A 280 24.73 7.80 -25.84
C ARG A 280 23.66 7.05 -25.06
N SER A 281 23.64 7.21 -23.74
CA SER A 281 22.62 6.60 -22.89
C SER A 281 21.34 7.44 -22.87
N LYS A 282 20.21 6.79 -22.62
CA LYS A 282 18.96 7.47 -22.21
C LYS A 282 19.14 7.97 -20.78
N ILE A 283 18.85 9.24 -20.53
CA ILE A 283 19.07 9.87 -19.22
C ILE A 283 17.72 10.10 -18.54
N HIS A 284 17.61 9.58 -17.32
CA HIS A 284 16.45 9.78 -16.45
C HIS A 284 16.88 10.47 -15.18
N PRO A 285 16.07 11.36 -14.59
CA PRO A 285 16.30 11.78 -13.21
C PRO A 285 16.25 10.58 -12.27
N CYS A 286 16.96 10.64 -11.15
CA CYS A 286 16.83 9.61 -10.10
C CYS A 286 15.42 9.57 -9.48
N ASP A 287 14.66 10.66 -9.65
CA ASP A 287 13.30 10.83 -9.15
C ASP A 287 12.53 11.80 -10.07
N SER A 288 11.29 11.45 -10.42
CA SER A 288 10.49 12.23 -11.36
C SER A 288 10.19 13.66 -10.87
N SER A 289 10.22 13.92 -9.56
CA SER A 289 9.99 15.25 -9.00
C SER A 289 11.04 16.27 -9.44
N PHE A 290 12.25 15.82 -9.80
CA PHE A 290 13.32 16.71 -10.27
C PHE A 290 12.98 17.31 -11.62
N THR A 291 12.47 16.49 -12.54
CA THR A 291 11.97 16.93 -13.84
C THR A 291 10.77 17.85 -13.69
N THR A 292 9.79 17.48 -12.85
CA THR A 292 8.59 18.32 -12.68
C THR A 292 8.97 19.69 -12.11
N ASN A 293 9.92 19.73 -11.16
CA ASN A 293 10.42 20.97 -10.60
C ASN A 293 11.22 21.79 -11.63
N ALA A 294 12.12 21.16 -12.39
CA ALA A 294 12.93 21.83 -13.42
C ALA A 294 12.04 22.50 -14.49
N LEU A 295 10.99 21.79 -14.94
CA LEU A 295 10.01 22.30 -15.91
C LEU A 295 9.17 23.44 -15.32
N ARG A 296 8.65 23.27 -14.09
CA ARG A 296 7.87 24.31 -13.40
C ARG A 296 8.68 25.60 -13.24
N ARG A 297 9.94 25.50 -12.82
CA ARG A 297 10.84 26.67 -12.65
C ARG A 297 11.19 27.33 -13.98
N ALA A 298 11.12 26.59 -15.09
CA ALA A 298 11.21 27.12 -16.44
C ALA A 298 9.87 27.68 -16.98
N GLY A 299 8.83 27.76 -16.14
CA GLY A 299 7.50 28.25 -16.52
C GLY A 299 6.73 27.29 -17.42
N LYS A 300 7.02 25.99 -17.36
CA LYS A 300 6.34 24.96 -18.15
C LYS A 300 5.42 24.13 -17.26
N ASP A 301 4.20 23.91 -17.72
CA ASP A 301 3.26 22.97 -17.13
C ASP A 301 3.25 21.64 -17.92
N LEU A 302 3.35 20.52 -17.19
CA LEU A 302 3.22 19.18 -17.73
C LEU A 302 1.81 18.92 -18.28
N ALA A 303 0.78 19.53 -17.70
CA ALA A 303 -0.60 19.36 -18.13
C ALA A 303 -0.85 19.89 -19.55
N GLU A 304 -0.12 20.94 -19.94
CA GLU A 304 -0.24 21.60 -21.24
C GLU A 304 0.67 21.00 -22.32
N ASN A 305 1.64 20.16 -21.94
CA ASN A 305 2.67 19.64 -22.84
C ASN A 305 2.71 18.11 -22.84
N PRO A 306 1.91 17.44 -23.70
CA PRO A 306 1.82 15.98 -23.74
C PRO A 306 3.16 15.26 -23.95
N SER A 307 4.08 15.86 -24.72
CA SER A 307 5.42 15.30 -24.94
C SER A 307 6.28 15.33 -23.67
N LEU A 308 6.21 16.42 -22.88
CA LEU A 308 6.94 16.52 -21.61
C LEU A 308 6.33 15.58 -20.57
N LEU A 309 4.99 15.47 -20.54
CA LEU A 309 4.30 14.49 -19.71
C LEU A 309 4.70 13.06 -20.08
N GLY A 310 4.85 12.75 -21.36
CA GLY A 310 5.34 11.47 -21.84
C GLY A 310 6.71 11.11 -21.26
N GLY A 311 7.70 11.98 -21.41
CA GLY A 311 9.06 11.74 -20.88
C GLY A 311 9.13 11.71 -19.35
N ALA A 312 8.33 12.53 -18.67
CA ALA A 312 8.22 12.51 -17.21
C ALA A 312 7.58 11.21 -16.70
N LEU A 313 6.53 10.73 -17.39
CA LEU A 313 5.88 9.45 -17.12
C LEU A 313 6.83 8.27 -17.36
N GLU A 314 7.57 8.30 -18.45
CA GLU A 314 8.59 7.30 -18.76
C GLU A 314 9.63 7.20 -17.63
N SER A 315 10.16 8.34 -17.20
CA SER A 315 11.10 8.39 -16.08
C SER A 315 10.47 7.89 -14.78
N PHE A 316 9.22 8.27 -14.49
CA PHE A 316 8.49 7.78 -13.31
C PHE A 316 8.34 6.26 -13.31
N VAL A 317 7.97 5.64 -14.44
CA VAL A 317 7.89 4.17 -14.61
C VAL A 317 9.26 3.52 -14.39
N ILE A 318 10.32 4.10 -14.97
CA ILE A 318 11.69 3.63 -14.79
C ILE A 318 12.13 3.73 -13.32
N ASN A 319 11.76 4.81 -12.62
CA ASN A 319 11.98 4.97 -11.19
C ASN A 319 11.17 3.96 -10.35
N GLN A 320 10.14 3.31 -10.89
CA GLN A 320 9.45 2.19 -10.22
C GLN A 320 10.18 0.88 -10.45
N ILE A 321 10.60 0.57 -11.68
CA ILE A 321 11.08 -0.77 -12.06
C ILE A 321 12.55 -0.99 -11.71
N ILE A 322 13.43 -0.03 -12.00
CA ILE A 322 14.88 -0.18 -11.79
C ILE A 322 15.22 -0.53 -10.34
N PRO A 323 14.66 0.15 -9.31
CA PRO A 323 14.96 -0.20 -7.92
C PRO A 323 14.69 -1.68 -7.65
N GLU A 324 13.55 -2.20 -8.10
CA GLU A 324 13.08 -3.54 -7.76
C GLU A 324 13.86 -4.67 -8.43
N THR A 325 14.68 -4.35 -9.43
CA THR A 325 15.64 -5.31 -9.99
C THR A 325 16.55 -5.87 -8.90
N GLN A 326 16.93 -5.08 -7.90
CA GLN A 326 17.91 -5.47 -6.88
C GLN A 326 17.38 -6.49 -5.87
N TRP A 327 16.07 -6.63 -5.72
CA TRP A 327 15.43 -7.61 -4.84
C TRP A 327 14.49 -8.57 -5.56
N SER A 328 14.39 -8.47 -6.89
CA SER A 328 13.80 -9.50 -7.73
C SER A 328 14.61 -10.81 -7.65
N ASP A 329 13.98 -11.92 -7.99
CA ASP A 329 14.69 -13.20 -8.13
C ASP A 329 15.70 -13.15 -9.29
N LYS A 330 15.33 -12.47 -10.39
CA LYS A 330 16.10 -12.46 -11.65
C LYS A 330 17.30 -11.51 -11.61
N GLN A 331 17.17 -10.35 -10.95
CA GLN A 331 18.21 -9.32 -10.88
C GLN A 331 18.80 -8.96 -12.26
N PRO A 332 17.96 -8.50 -13.20
CA PRO A 332 18.38 -8.19 -14.57
C PRO A 332 19.20 -6.92 -14.68
N ASP A 333 20.01 -6.84 -15.72
CA ASP A 333 20.64 -5.61 -16.17
C ASP A 333 19.63 -4.77 -16.97
N CYS A 334 19.72 -3.44 -16.86
CA CYS A 334 18.77 -2.50 -17.47
C CYS A 334 19.39 -1.73 -18.64
N PHE A 335 18.66 -1.67 -19.74
CA PHE A 335 19.04 -0.98 -20.98
C PHE A 335 17.84 -0.21 -21.53
N TYR A 336 18.07 0.62 -22.55
CA TYR A 336 17.04 0.91 -23.56
C TYR A 336 17.43 0.21 -24.85
N TRP A 337 16.54 0.17 -25.85
CA TRP A 337 16.88 -0.38 -27.16
C TRP A 337 16.40 0.53 -28.27
N ARG A 338 17.24 0.78 -29.28
CA ARG A 338 16.87 1.62 -30.43
C ARG A 338 17.61 1.22 -31.70
N GLU A 339 16.90 1.21 -32.83
CA GLU A 339 17.50 1.00 -34.15
C GLU A 339 18.36 2.20 -34.61
N PRO A 340 19.34 1.98 -35.51
CA PRO A 340 19.94 3.08 -36.25
C PRO A 340 19.01 3.58 -37.38
N GLY A 341 19.21 4.81 -37.86
CA GLY A 341 18.59 5.31 -39.09
C GLY A 341 17.54 6.42 -38.93
N LYS A 342 16.88 6.78 -40.03
CA LYS A 342 15.72 7.69 -40.06
C LYS A 342 14.48 6.87 -39.71
N ASN A 343 13.77 7.22 -38.65
CA ASN A 343 12.60 6.52 -38.09
C ASN A 343 12.92 5.19 -37.38
N PRO A 344 13.88 5.18 -36.44
CA PRO A 344 14.21 3.96 -35.72
C PRO A 344 13.07 3.56 -34.79
N LYS A 345 12.82 2.25 -34.68
CA LYS A 345 12.02 1.71 -33.59
C LYS A 345 12.82 1.79 -32.29
N GLU A 346 12.12 2.03 -31.20
CA GLU A 346 12.68 2.19 -29.86
C GLU A 346 11.85 1.40 -28.85
N VAL A 347 12.50 0.94 -27.79
CA VAL A 347 11.88 0.40 -26.58
C VAL A 347 12.53 1.10 -25.39
N ASP A 348 11.70 1.72 -24.55
CA ASP A 348 12.12 2.63 -23.48
C ASP A 348 12.99 1.95 -22.40
N LEU A 349 12.61 0.75 -21.98
CA LEU A 349 13.34 -0.06 -21.00
C LEU A 349 13.40 -1.51 -21.46
N VAL A 350 14.58 -2.11 -21.39
CA VAL A 350 14.81 -3.52 -21.66
C VAL A 350 15.57 -4.14 -20.50
N LEU A 351 14.98 -5.16 -19.90
CA LEU A 351 15.60 -5.96 -18.84
C LEU A 351 16.25 -7.18 -19.47
N LEU A 352 17.52 -7.44 -19.15
CA LEU A 352 18.28 -8.58 -19.66
C LEU A 352 18.80 -9.44 -18.51
N ARG A 353 18.48 -10.74 -18.54
CA ARG A 353 19.08 -11.74 -17.63
C ARG A 353 19.13 -13.11 -18.30
N ASP A 354 20.21 -13.86 -18.15
CA ASP A 354 20.31 -15.29 -18.54
C ASP A 354 19.79 -15.61 -19.98
N ARG A 355 20.03 -14.70 -20.94
CA ARG A 355 19.52 -14.73 -22.33
C ARG A 355 18.02 -14.51 -22.50
N GLU A 356 17.37 -13.91 -21.54
CA GLU A 356 15.96 -13.53 -21.60
C GLU A 356 15.86 -11.99 -21.60
N LEU A 357 15.03 -11.46 -22.50
CA LEU A 357 14.72 -10.04 -22.62
C LEU A 357 13.25 -9.79 -22.29
N ILE A 358 13.02 -8.81 -21.41
CA ILE A 358 11.70 -8.20 -21.21
C ILE A 358 11.75 -6.77 -21.74
N GLY A 359 10.90 -6.47 -22.72
CA GLY A 359 10.76 -5.12 -23.29
C GLY A 359 9.63 -4.34 -22.63
N ILE A 360 9.85 -3.06 -22.34
CA ILE A 360 8.87 -2.18 -21.72
C ILE A 360 8.85 -0.85 -22.49
N GLU A 361 7.66 -0.46 -22.94
CA GLU A 361 7.36 0.80 -23.62
C GLU A 361 6.37 1.60 -22.78
N VAL A 362 6.50 2.93 -22.71
CA VAL A 362 5.61 3.78 -21.92
C VAL A 362 4.77 4.69 -22.81
N LYS A 363 3.47 4.77 -22.55
CA LYS A 363 2.53 5.64 -23.25
C LYS A 363 1.68 6.44 -22.26
N SER A 364 1.65 7.76 -22.43
CA SER A 364 0.79 8.64 -21.63
C SER A 364 -0.68 8.60 -22.05
N ALA A 365 -0.98 7.99 -23.20
CA ALA A 365 -2.34 7.83 -23.71
C ALA A 365 -3.12 6.76 -22.93
N ALA A 366 -4.41 7.02 -22.70
CA ALA A 366 -5.32 6.08 -22.04
C ALA A 366 -5.92 5.05 -23.01
N ALA A 367 -5.74 5.25 -24.32
CA ALA A 367 -6.09 4.31 -25.36
C ALA A 367 -4.83 3.88 -26.09
N ILE A 368 -4.67 2.56 -26.28
CA ILE A 368 -3.53 1.97 -26.97
C ILE A 368 -3.92 1.57 -28.39
N ARG A 369 -3.00 1.78 -29.32
CA ARG A 369 -3.11 1.37 -30.71
C ARG A 369 -2.09 0.28 -31.00
N SER A 370 -2.38 -0.53 -32.01
CA SER A 370 -1.48 -1.58 -32.50
C SER A 370 -0.08 -1.05 -32.86
N GLU A 371 0.02 0.22 -33.29
CA GLU A 371 1.27 0.90 -33.61
C GLU A 371 2.16 1.18 -32.39
N ASP A 372 1.60 1.28 -31.19
CA ASP A 372 2.34 1.51 -29.95
C ASP A 372 3.24 0.31 -29.60
N PHE A 373 2.95 -0.87 -30.15
CA PHE A 373 3.74 -2.08 -30.00
C PHE A 373 4.87 -2.21 -31.03
N ASN A 374 5.01 -1.28 -31.99
CA ASN A 374 5.99 -1.41 -33.07
C ASN A 374 7.43 -1.57 -32.57
N GLY A 375 7.79 -0.89 -31.49
CA GLY A 375 9.08 -1.05 -30.81
C GLY A 375 9.30 -2.46 -30.30
N LEU A 376 8.34 -2.94 -29.50
CA LEU A 376 8.36 -4.27 -28.90
C LEU A 376 8.32 -5.39 -29.93
N ARG A 377 7.52 -5.25 -31.00
CA ARG A 377 7.50 -6.22 -32.11
C ARG A 377 8.84 -6.30 -32.83
N LYS A 378 9.53 -5.17 -32.95
CA LYS A 378 10.86 -5.18 -33.56
C LYS A 378 11.89 -5.81 -32.63
N LEU A 379 11.80 -5.53 -31.33
CA LEU A 379 12.64 -6.19 -30.32
C LEU A 379 12.35 -7.69 -30.24
N SER A 380 11.11 -8.14 -30.46
CA SER A 380 10.73 -9.55 -30.41
C SER A 380 11.29 -10.41 -31.54
N GLU A 381 11.95 -9.80 -32.53
CA GLU A 381 12.76 -10.54 -33.51
C GLU A 381 14.07 -11.09 -32.91
N ASP A 382 14.49 -10.58 -31.73
CA ASP A 382 15.62 -11.12 -30.97
C ASP A 382 15.21 -12.46 -30.32
N ASP A 383 16.03 -13.49 -30.51
CA ASP A 383 15.77 -14.85 -30.01
C ASP A 383 15.71 -14.94 -28.47
N ARG A 384 16.24 -13.92 -27.79
CA ARG A 384 16.20 -13.77 -26.34
C ARG A 384 14.89 -13.17 -25.83
N PHE A 385 14.03 -12.63 -26.70
CA PHE A 385 12.81 -11.95 -26.28
C PHE A 385 11.79 -12.91 -25.68
N VAL A 386 11.41 -12.65 -24.42
CA VAL A 386 10.44 -13.46 -23.69
C VAL A 386 9.08 -12.77 -23.70
N ARG A 387 9.00 -11.53 -23.21
CA ARG A 387 7.73 -10.77 -23.09
C ARG A 387 7.94 -9.27 -23.32
N GLY A 388 6.89 -8.59 -23.76
CA GLY A 388 6.84 -7.15 -23.96
C GLY A 388 5.61 -6.51 -23.34
N PHE A 389 5.78 -5.33 -22.75
CA PHE A 389 4.73 -4.61 -22.06
C PHE A 389 4.66 -3.15 -22.51
N VAL A 390 3.50 -2.69 -22.93
CA VAL A 390 3.18 -1.26 -23.07
C VAL A 390 2.51 -0.78 -21.78
N VAL A 391 3.22 -0.02 -20.97
CA VAL A 391 2.66 0.60 -19.76
C VAL A 391 1.89 1.84 -20.16
N TYR A 392 0.61 1.93 -19.81
CA TYR A 392 -0.27 3.01 -20.27
C TYR A 392 -1.25 3.51 -19.21
N THR A 393 -1.95 4.62 -19.49
CA THR A 393 -2.82 5.31 -18.51
C THR A 393 -4.28 4.88 -18.53
N GLY A 394 -4.62 3.79 -19.21
CA GLY A 394 -5.94 3.16 -19.08
C GLY A 394 -6.03 2.27 -17.85
N ASP A 395 -7.06 1.44 -17.79
CA ASP A 395 -7.50 0.74 -16.57
C ASP A 395 -7.53 -0.79 -16.67
N ARG A 396 -7.31 -1.37 -17.86
CA ARG A 396 -7.37 -2.82 -18.10
C ARG A 396 -6.15 -3.35 -18.83
N PHE A 397 -5.90 -4.65 -18.73
CA PHE A 397 -4.93 -5.31 -19.61
C PHE A 397 -5.47 -5.41 -21.04
N ILE A 398 -4.59 -5.27 -22.03
CA ILE A 398 -4.91 -5.50 -23.44
C ILE A 398 -3.88 -6.47 -24.00
N ARG A 399 -4.35 -7.62 -24.49
CA ARG A 399 -3.52 -8.61 -25.16
C ARG A 399 -3.33 -8.23 -26.62
N GLU A 400 -2.11 -7.98 -27.04
CA GLU A 400 -1.78 -7.74 -28.46
C GLU A 400 -1.29 -9.04 -29.14
N ALA A 401 -0.49 -9.82 -28.42
CA ALA A 401 -0.03 -11.15 -28.81
C ALA A 401 0.21 -11.99 -27.54
N ASP A 402 0.57 -13.27 -27.69
CA ASP A 402 0.77 -14.17 -26.55
C ASP A 402 1.77 -13.62 -25.51
N ASN A 403 2.84 -12.99 -26.00
CA ASN A 403 3.89 -12.40 -25.19
C ASN A 403 3.93 -10.87 -25.23
N LEU A 404 2.93 -10.20 -25.81
CA LEU A 404 2.84 -8.74 -25.90
C LEU A 404 1.55 -8.22 -25.28
N TRP A 405 1.70 -7.35 -24.28
CA TRP A 405 0.58 -6.87 -23.47
C TRP A 405 0.65 -5.36 -23.30
N ALA A 406 -0.49 -4.66 -23.31
CA ALA A 406 -0.57 -3.35 -22.67
C ALA A 406 -1.08 -3.54 -21.24
N ILE A 407 -0.44 -2.88 -20.29
CA ILE A 407 -0.76 -2.98 -18.87
C ILE A 407 -1.06 -1.59 -18.30
N PRO A 408 -2.12 -1.43 -17.49
CA PRO A 408 -2.38 -0.18 -16.79
C PRO A 408 -1.18 0.19 -15.92
N ILE A 409 -0.85 1.46 -15.82
CA ILE A 409 0.28 1.89 -15.00
C ILE A 409 0.11 1.51 -13.52
N THR A 410 -1.14 1.43 -13.04
CA THR A 410 -1.48 0.97 -11.70
C THR A 410 -1.06 -0.49 -11.44
N ALA A 411 -0.97 -1.34 -12.47
CA ALA A 411 -0.49 -2.72 -12.35
C ALA A 411 0.95 -2.80 -11.84
N LEU A 412 1.72 -1.72 -11.97
CA LEU A 412 3.06 -1.64 -11.42
C LEU A 412 3.07 -1.63 -9.89
N TRP A 413 1.97 -1.29 -9.21
CA TRP A 413 1.94 -1.17 -7.74
C TRP A 413 0.63 -1.56 -7.04
N GLN A 414 -0.38 -2.08 -7.75
CA GLN A 414 -1.58 -2.65 -7.13
C GLN A 414 -1.49 -4.18 -7.12
N GLU A 415 -1.99 -4.79 -6.05
CA GLU A 415 -2.11 -6.25 -5.96
C GLU A 415 -3.19 -6.77 -6.92
N GLY A 416 -3.13 -8.07 -7.22
CA GLY A 416 -4.08 -8.72 -8.13
C GLY A 416 -3.86 -8.44 -9.63
N ALA A 417 -2.91 -7.57 -10.01
CA ALA A 417 -2.61 -7.29 -11.41
C ALA A 417 -1.92 -8.46 -12.15
N PHE A 418 -1.15 -9.28 -11.43
CA PHE A 418 -0.49 -10.47 -11.94
C PHE A 418 -0.79 -11.66 -11.03
N MET A 419 -1.24 -12.78 -11.60
CA MET A 419 -1.48 -14.04 -10.88
C MET A 419 -0.17 -14.83 -10.74
N THR A 420 -0.03 -15.59 -9.66
CA THR A 420 1.05 -16.57 -9.50
C THR A 420 0.72 -17.87 -10.22
N GLU A 421 1.64 -18.39 -11.03
CA GLU A 421 1.51 -19.73 -11.60
C GLU A 421 1.69 -20.79 -10.50
N GLU A 422 0.69 -21.66 -10.32
CA GLU A 422 0.85 -22.92 -9.59
C GLU A 422 1.73 -23.87 -10.43
N LYS A 423 2.69 -24.54 -9.76
CA LYS A 423 3.59 -25.52 -10.38
C LYS A 423 2.80 -26.63 -11.05
N THR A 424 2.93 -26.73 -12.36
CA THR A 424 2.43 -27.83 -13.18
C THR A 424 3.54 -28.88 -13.32
N ASP A 425 3.28 -30.10 -12.84
CA ASP A 425 3.93 -31.32 -13.34
C ASP A 425 2.84 -32.30 -13.79
N GLU A 426 2.83 -32.47 -15.12
CA GLU A 426 2.32 -33.45 -16.07
C GLU A 426 1.47 -34.71 -15.69
N GLN A 427 0.55 -34.98 -16.65
CA GLN A 427 -0.18 -36.22 -17.03
C GLN A 427 -1.51 -36.50 -16.26
N ILE A 428 -2.69 -36.60 -16.87
CA ILE A 428 -3.09 -37.23 -18.15
C ILE A 428 -4.28 -36.49 -18.80
N SER A 429 -4.26 -36.42 -20.12
CA SER A 429 -5.35 -35.98 -20.99
C SER A 429 -6.57 -36.90 -20.92
N THR A 430 -7.75 -36.35 -20.60
CA THR A 430 -9.02 -36.75 -21.21
C THR A 430 -9.90 -35.53 -21.35
N GLY A 431 -10.21 -35.16 -22.60
CA GLY A 431 -11.06 -34.02 -22.90
C GLY A 431 -12.50 -34.24 -22.44
N ILE A 432 -13.01 -33.26 -21.70
CA ILE A 432 -14.39 -32.80 -21.78
C ILE A 432 -14.29 -31.28 -21.74
N ALA A 433 -14.81 -30.62 -22.78
CA ALA A 433 -14.96 -29.17 -22.80
C ALA A 433 -15.83 -28.77 -21.60
N LEU A 434 -15.25 -28.03 -20.65
CA LEU A 434 -16.04 -27.42 -19.59
C LEU A 434 -16.59 -26.07 -20.10
N PRO A 435 -17.87 -25.76 -19.84
CA PRO A 435 -18.49 -24.52 -20.29
C PRO A 435 -17.88 -23.32 -19.56
N ARG A 436 -18.10 -22.13 -20.13
CA ARG A 436 -17.80 -20.81 -19.55
C ARG A 436 -17.95 -20.82 -18.02
N ASN A 437 -16.90 -20.49 -17.26
CA ASN A 437 -17.05 -20.21 -15.83
C ASN A 437 -17.65 -18.81 -15.65
N GLU A 438 -18.94 -18.81 -15.37
CA GLU A 438 -19.61 -17.92 -14.44
C GLU A 438 -18.83 -17.89 -13.11
N GLU A 439 -18.81 -16.75 -12.44
CA GLU A 439 -18.17 -16.54 -11.13
C GLU A 439 -18.62 -17.64 -10.14
N ALA A 440 -17.69 -18.34 -9.50
CA ALA A 440 -18.04 -19.34 -8.49
C ALA A 440 -18.68 -18.60 -7.30
N ALA A 441 -19.96 -18.87 -7.07
CA ALA A 441 -20.72 -18.27 -5.98
C ALA A 441 -20.05 -18.55 -4.62
N ILE A 442 -20.02 -17.53 -3.75
CA ILE A 442 -19.55 -17.64 -2.37
C ILE A 442 -20.75 -18.05 -1.52
N ASP A 443 -20.70 -19.24 -0.94
CA ASP A 443 -21.84 -19.77 -0.17
C ASP A 443 -21.87 -19.22 1.27
N ALA A 444 -20.70 -18.94 1.84
CA ALA A 444 -20.56 -18.50 3.22
C ALA A 444 -19.24 -17.77 3.48
N SER A 445 -19.22 -16.99 4.55
CA SER A 445 -18.03 -16.36 5.12
C SER A 445 -17.78 -16.91 6.53
N ILE A 446 -16.57 -17.38 6.83
CA ILE A 446 -16.19 -17.94 8.12
C ILE A 446 -15.14 -17.06 8.78
N PHE A 447 -15.38 -16.68 10.02
CA PHE A 447 -14.42 -16.05 10.91
C PHE A 447 -13.81 -17.08 11.87
N LEU A 448 -12.51 -17.36 11.73
CA LEU A 448 -11.75 -18.20 12.66
C LEU A 448 -11.33 -17.36 13.87
N SER A 449 -11.94 -17.64 15.03
CA SER A 449 -11.56 -17.06 16.31
C SER A 449 -10.66 -18.05 17.08
N TYR A 450 -9.44 -17.66 17.42
CA TYR A 450 -8.46 -18.56 18.04
C TYR A 450 -7.46 -17.80 18.93
N CYS A 451 -6.84 -18.50 19.88
CA CYS A 451 -5.75 -17.93 20.67
C CYS A 451 -4.42 -18.07 19.91
N HIS A 452 -3.76 -16.95 19.61
CA HIS A 452 -2.51 -16.94 18.84
C HIS A 452 -1.40 -17.78 19.50
N ALA A 453 -1.28 -17.69 20.82
CA ALA A 453 -0.30 -18.46 21.60
C ALA A 453 -0.55 -19.98 21.55
N ASP A 454 -1.78 -20.42 21.28
CA ASP A 454 -2.08 -21.85 21.11
C ASP A 454 -1.82 -22.31 19.69
N ASN A 455 -2.11 -21.48 18.68
CA ASN A 455 -1.75 -21.78 17.31
C ASN A 455 -0.21 -21.85 17.14
N GLU A 456 0.53 -20.94 17.77
CA GLU A 456 2.00 -20.98 17.80
C GLU A 456 2.51 -22.25 18.51
N HIS A 457 1.88 -22.62 19.64
CA HIS A 457 2.23 -23.85 20.36
C HIS A 457 1.99 -25.11 19.53
N LEU A 458 0.96 -25.11 18.68
CA LEU A 458 0.60 -26.20 17.77
C LEU A 458 1.25 -26.05 16.38
N ASN A 459 2.30 -25.24 16.24
CA ASN A 459 3.03 -25.02 14.99
C ASN A 459 2.16 -24.58 13.80
N GLY A 460 1.07 -23.86 14.03
CA GLY A 460 0.16 -23.35 13.00
C GLY A 460 -1.01 -24.27 12.64
N ALA A 461 -1.18 -25.40 13.34
CA ALA A 461 -2.19 -26.42 13.01
C ALA A 461 -3.64 -25.88 12.99
N ILE A 462 -3.97 -24.86 13.79
CA ILE A 462 -5.33 -24.29 13.87
C ILE A 462 -5.69 -23.59 12.56
N ILE A 463 -4.79 -22.73 12.06
CA ILE A 463 -4.99 -22.03 10.78
C ILE A 463 -4.95 -23.03 9.62
N GLN A 464 -4.06 -24.00 9.67
CA GLN A 464 -3.92 -25.04 8.65
C GLN A 464 -5.19 -25.90 8.53
N LEU A 465 -5.87 -26.22 9.64
CA LEU A 465 -7.15 -26.92 9.62
C LEU A 465 -8.24 -26.08 8.94
N ALA A 466 -8.36 -24.80 9.28
CA ALA A 466 -9.33 -23.90 8.67
C ALA A 466 -9.14 -23.77 7.16
N GLN A 467 -7.89 -23.64 6.69
CA GLN A 467 -7.57 -23.63 5.25
C GLN A 467 -7.91 -24.96 4.57
N SER A 468 -7.67 -26.09 5.26
CA SER A 468 -8.00 -27.42 4.76
C SER A 468 -9.52 -27.60 4.58
N ILE A 469 -10.33 -27.04 5.49
CA ILE A 469 -11.80 -27.05 5.40
C ILE A 469 -12.28 -26.27 4.17
N VAL A 470 -11.73 -25.08 3.91
CA VAL A 470 -12.09 -24.28 2.71
C VAL A 470 -11.74 -25.03 1.42
N ALA A 471 -10.54 -25.60 1.36
CA ALA A 471 -10.08 -26.35 0.20
C ALA A 471 -10.94 -27.59 -0.06
N GLU A 472 -11.29 -28.35 0.98
CA GLU A 472 -12.12 -29.55 0.86
C GLU A 472 -13.59 -29.19 0.54
N TYR A 473 -14.15 -28.11 1.08
CA TYR A 473 -15.50 -27.63 0.71
C TYR A 473 -15.56 -27.25 -0.78
N THR A 474 -14.58 -26.48 -1.25
CA THR A 474 -14.49 -26.08 -2.67
C THR A 474 -14.35 -27.30 -3.57
N PHE A 475 -13.55 -28.29 -3.15
CA PHE A 475 -13.38 -29.54 -3.86
C PHE A 475 -14.66 -30.38 -3.94
N GLN A 476 -15.46 -30.42 -2.86
CA GLN A 476 -16.69 -31.23 -2.83
C GLN A 476 -17.88 -30.59 -3.54
N PHE A 477 -18.03 -29.26 -3.47
CA PHE A 477 -19.27 -28.58 -3.86
C PHE A 477 -19.11 -27.59 -5.02
N GLY A 478 -17.88 -27.25 -5.43
CA GLY A 478 -17.61 -26.36 -6.57
C GLY A 478 -17.90 -24.87 -6.33
N SER A 479 -18.52 -24.53 -5.20
CA SER A 479 -18.67 -23.18 -4.63
C SER A 479 -17.61 -22.93 -3.56
N SER A 480 -17.36 -21.65 -3.25
CA SER A 480 -16.28 -21.27 -2.32
C SER A 480 -16.80 -20.73 -1.00
N ILE A 481 -15.94 -20.78 0.03
CA ILE A 481 -16.20 -20.16 1.33
C ILE A 481 -15.04 -19.20 1.63
N SER A 482 -15.38 -17.99 2.04
CA SER A 482 -14.41 -16.99 2.46
C SER A 482 -13.95 -17.27 3.88
N LEU A 483 -12.65 -17.31 4.16
CA LEU A 483 -12.09 -17.52 5.49
C LEU A 483 -11.34 -16.28 5.98
N PHE A 484 -11.71 -15.80 7.15
CA PHE A 484 -11.11 -14.67 7.84
C PHE A 484 -10.42 -15.18 9.11
N THR A 485 -9.23 -14.67 9.42
CA THR A 485 -8.47 -15.01 10.64
C THR A 485 -8.16 -13.72 11.38
N ASP A 486 -8.20 -13.76 12.71
CA ASP A 486 -7.72 -12.63 13.51
C ASP A 486 -6.22 -12.41 13.29
N VAL A 487 -5.84 -11.17 12.96
CA VAL A 487 -4.47 -10.72 12.71
C VAL A 487 -4.18 -9.59 13.68
N ASP A 488 -3.24 -9.82 14.62
CA ASP A 488 -2.68 -8.89 15.61
C ASP A 488 -3.09 -7.41 15.42
N SER A 489 -4.28 -7.06 15.89
CA SER A 489 -4.73 -5.69 15.96
C SER A 489 -5.53 -5.48 17.24
N ILE A 490 -5.13 -4.43 17.96
CA ILE A 490 -5.82 -3.92 19.15
C ILE A 490 -7.17 -3.25 18.75
N GLU A 491 -7.63 -3.44 17.51
CA GLU A 491 -8.92 -2.99 16.97
C GLU A 491 -9.87 -4.18 16.84
N TRP A 492 -10.56 -4.46 17.94
CA TRP A 492 -11.53 -5.53 18.09
C TRP A 492 -12.66 -5.46 17.04
N GLY A 493 -12.70 -6.44 16.13
CA GLY A 493 -13.85 -6.74 15.28
C GLY A 493 -13.89 -6.11 13.88
N SER A 494 -12.84 -5.39 13.47
CA SER A 494 -12.86 -4.66 12.19
C SER A 494 -12.87 -5.57 10.95
N ASP A 495 -12.28 -6.76 11.01
CA ASP A 495 -12.13 -7.62 9.82
C ASP A 495 -13.40 -8.42 9.48
N TRP A 496 -14.20 -8.85 10.46
CA TRP A 496 -15.49 -9.50 10.19
C TRP A 496 -16.62 -8.48 9.98
N GLN A 497 -16.56 -7.28 10.61
CA GLN A 497 -17.46 -6.17 10.25
C GLN A 497 -17.24 -5.77 8.79
N ARG A 498 -15.98 -5.70 8.36
CA ARG A 498 -15.63 -5.48 6.94
C ARG A 498 -16.10 -6.62 6.04
N ALA A 499 -16.19 -7.87 6.53
CA ALA A 499 -16.75 -9.00 5.79
C ALA A 499 -18.29 -8.94 5.66
N LEU A 500 -18.98 -8.45 6.71
CA LEU A 500 -20.42 -8.14 6.69
C LEU A 500 -20.74 -6.99 5.74
N ASP A 501 -19.93 -5.93 5.76
CA ASP A 501 -20.08 -4.75 4.90
C ASP A 501 -19.86 -5.08 3.40
N GLN A 502 -19.19 -6.20 3.11
CA GLN A 502 -18.80 -6.60 1.76
C GLN A 502 -19.68 -7.70 1.14
N ASN A 503 -20.40 -8.50 1.93
CA ASN A 503 -21.15 -9.65 1.43
C ASN A 503 -22.61 -9.61 1.90
N ILE A 504 -23.45 -8.87 1.19
CA ILE A 504 -24.88 -8.69 1.49
C ILE A 504 -25.70 -9.99 1.30
N GLU A 505 -25.15 -11.02 0.62
CA GLU A 505 -25.88 -12.27 0.29
C GLU A 505 -25.33 -13.57 0.97
N ALA A 506 -24.24 -13.53 1.75
CA ALA A 506 -23.56 -14.74 2.26
C ALA A 506 -23.83 -15.05 3.75
N THR A 507 -23.92 -16.34 4.11
CA THR A 507 -24.10 -16.76 5.51
C THR A 507 -22.80 -16.58 6.31
N ASN A 508 -22.84 -15.90 7.46
CA ASN A 508 -21.66 -15.60 8.28
C ASN A 508 -21.50 -16.61 9.44
N PHE A 509 -20.38 -17.31 9.49
CA PHE A 509 -20.02 -18.27 10.54
C PHE A 509 -18.92 -17.73 11.44
N ILE A 510 -18.98 -18.09 12.72
CA ILE A 510 -17.80 -18.09 13.58
C ILE A 510 -17.35 -19.53 13.81
N MET A 511 -16.05 -19.75 13.74
CA MET A 511 -15.41 -21.03 13.98
C MET A 511 -14.40 -20.88 15.13
N PRO A 512 -14.84 -21.02 16.40
CA PRO A 512 -13.95 -20.95 17.55
C PRO A 512 -13.03 -22.16 17.64
N ALA A 513 -11.71 -21.94 17.69
CA ALA A 513 -10.74 -22.96 18.06
C ALA A 513 -10.55 -22.96 19.59
N VAL A 514 -11.31 -23.82 20.26
CA VAL A 514 -11.49 -23.78 21.70
C VAL A 514 -10.40 -24.58 22.41
N THR A 515 -9.68 -23.89 23.29
CA THR A 515 -8.72 -24.43 24.26
C THR A 515 -8.98 -23.84 25.66
N PRO A 516 -8.33 -24.35 26.72
CA PRO A 516 -8.34 -23.69 28.02
C PRO A 516 -7.84 -22.23 28.01
N ARG A 517 -6.90 -21.84 27.13
CA ARG A 517 -6.46 -20.44 27.03
C ARG A 517 -7.45 -19.58 26.25
N TYR A 518 -8.09 -20.12 25.22
CA TYR A 518 -9.18 -19.45 24.50
C TYR A 518 -10.28 -19.01 25.46
N LEU A 519 -10.75 -19.92 26.32
CA LEU A 519 -11.79 -19.62 27.31
C LEU A 519 -11.33 -18.70 28.44
N LYS A 520 -10.03 -18.50 28.64
CA LYS A 520 -9.46 -17.54 29.61
C LYS A 520 -9.12 -16.19 28.98
N SER A 521 -9.12 -16.11 27.65
CA SER A 521 -8.77 -14.91 26.89
C SER A 521 -9.97 -13.96 26.81
N GLY A 522 -9.85 -12.77 27.41
CA GLY A 522 -10.87 -11.71 27.30
C GLY A 522 -11.28 -11.43 25.85
N PRO A 523 -10.33 -11.11 24.95
CA PRO A 523 -10.62 -10.84 23.53
C PRO A 523 -11.36 -11.97 22.81
N CYS A 524 -10.90 -13.22 22.94
CA CYS A 524 -11.52 -14.38 22.28
C CYS A 524 -12.95 -14.65 22.82
N ARG A 525 -13.15 -14.46 24.12
CA ARG A 525 -14.47 -14.56 24.74
C ARG A 525 -15.40 -13.46 24.29
N ASP A 526 -14.88 -12.25 24.17
CA ASP A 526 -15.64 -11.08 23.74
C ASP A 526 -16.09 -11.27 22.29
N GLU A 527 -15.22 -11.74 21.39
CA GLU A 527 -15.58 -12.10 20.01
C GLU A 527 -16.72 -13.13 19.94
N LEU A 528 -16.57 -14.26 20.64
CA LEU A 528 -17.58 -15.32 20.69
C LEU A 528 -18.92 -14.81 21.25
N THR A 529 -18.87 -14.00 22.32
CA THR A 529 -20.06 -13.47 22.98
C THR A 529 -20.73 -12.37 22.14
N LYS A 530 -19.95 -11.53 21.46
CA LYS A 530 -20.44 -10.48 20.55
C LYS A 530 -21.19 -11.11 19.37
N PHE A 531 -20.56 -12.09 18.72
CA PHE A 531 -21.19 -12.84 17.62
C PHE A 531 -22.46 -13.56 18.09
N TYR A 532 -22.41 -14.24 19.23
CA TYR A 532 -23.57 -14.93 19.78
C TYR A 532 -24.74 -13.97 20.08
N ARG A 533 -24.50 -12.83 20.73
CA ARG A 533 -25.56 -11.83 21.02
C ARG A 533 -26.19 -11.23 19.76
N GLN A 534 -25.41 -11.05 18.71
CA GLN A 534 -25.90 -10.54 17.43
C GLN A 534 -26.71 -11.58 16.65
N THR A 535 -26.53 -12.86 16.96
CA THR A 535 -27.20 -13.98 16.28
C THR A 535 -28.29 -14.64 17.15
N GLU A 536 -28.45 -14.23 18.42
CA GLU A 536 -29.32 -14.87 19.43
C GLU A 536 -30.82 -14.86 19.07
N ASN A 537 -31.26 -13.90 18.25
CA ASN A 537 -32.63 -13.82 17.74
C ASN A 537 -32.88 -14.64 16.46
N SER A 538 -31.83 -15.22 15.88
CA SER A 538 -31.91 -16.05 14.68
C SER A 538 -32.03 -17.52 15.12
N GLN A 539 -33.09 -18.23 14.71
CA GLN A 539 -33.29 -19.63 15.12
C GLN A 539 -32.19 -20.61 14.66
N ASN A 540 -31.17 -20.14 13.94
CA ASN A 540 -30.10 -20.97 13.37
C ASN A 540 -28.73 -20.50 13.87
N SER A 541 -28.05 -21.36 14.62
CA SER A 541 -26.76 -21.04 15.24
C SER A 541 -25.60 -21.20 14.25
N MET A 542 -24.96 -20.09 13.87
CA MET A 542 -23.84 -20.06 12.92
C MET A 542 -22.47 -20.19 13.63
N ILE A 543 -22.40 -21.03 14.67
CA ILE A 543 -21.21 -21.24 15.51
C ILE A 543 -20.77 -22.69 15.37
N LEU A 544 -19.57 -22.93 14.81
CA LEU A 544 -18.97 -24.26 14.74
C LEU A 544 -17.72 -24.33 15.61
N SER A 545 -17.90 -24.77 16.86
CA SER A 545 -16.78 -24.85 17.82
C SER A 545 -15.92 -26.07 17.56
N LEU A 546 -14.62 -25.85 17.34
CA LEU A 546 -13.61 -26.91 17.21
C LEU A 546 -12.86 -27.03 18.54
N VAL A 547 -13.09 -28.10 19.28
CA VAL A 547 -12.50 -28.31 20.61
C VAL A 547 -11.15 -29.00 20.44
N TRP A 548 -10.08 -28.24 20.65
CA TRP A 548 -8.71 -28.72 20.52
C TRP A 548 -8.21 -29.36 21.80
N GLN A 549 -8.77 -29.02 22.96
CA GLN A 549 -8.36 -29.59 24.25
C GLN A 549 -9.53 -29.61 25.23
N ASP A 550 -9.57 -30.62 26.09
CA ASP A 550 -10.58 -30.76 27.14
C ASP A 550 -10.66 -29.51 28.03
N VAL A 551 -11.79 -28.80 27.90
CA VAL A 551 -12.09 -27.54 28.57
C VAL A 551 -12.64 -27.72 29.99
N ASP A 552 -13.05 -28.93 30.37
CA ASP A 552 -13.59 -29.20 31.71
C ASP A 552 -12.48 -29.19 32.78
N LYS A 553 -11.24 -29.40 32.34
CA LYS A 553 -10.03 -29.27 33.17
C LYS A 553 -9.60 -27.81 33.43
N ALA A 554 -10.25 -26.84 32.80
CA ALA A 554 -9.85 -25.43 32.90
C ALA A 554 -10.33 -24.72 34.18
N GLY A 555 -11.22 -25.36 34.96
CA GLY A 555 -11.65 -24.89 36.29
C GLY A 555 -12.83 -23.91 36.30
N PHE A 556 -13.63 -23.85 35.23
CA PHE A 556 -14.81 -22.98 35.14
C PHE A 556 -16.04 -23.60 35.84
N SER A 557 -16.83 -22.81 36.56
CA SER A 557 -18.11 -23.27 37.12
C SER A 557 -19.21 -23.18 36.05
N VAL A 558 -19.86 -24.31 35.78
CA VAL A 558 -20.86 -24.50 34.70
C VAL A 558 -22.03 -23.50 34.76
N GLU A 559 -22.37 -22.97 35.94
CA GLU A 559 -23.63 -22.21 36.11
C GLU A 559 -23.58 -20.72 35.71
N ASN A 560 -22.40 -20.10 35.48
CA ASN A 560 -22.31 -18.64 35.31
C ASN A 560 -21.42 -18.11 34.15
N ASP A 561 -20.77 -18.97 33.34
CA ASP A 561 -19.87 -18.50 32.27
C ASP A 561 -20.53 -18.58 30.88
N ILE A 562 -20.84 -17.42 30.30
CA ILE A 562 -21.53 -17.28 29.02
C ILE A 562 -20.74 -17.91 27.86
N ALA A 563 -19.44 -17.68 27.77
CA ALA A 563 -18.61 -18.20 26.67
C ALA A 563 -18.48 -19.73 26.76
N TYR A 564 -18.28 -20.26 27.97
CA TYR A 564 -18.28 -21.70 28.22
C TYR A 564 -19.63 -22.34 27.87
N ASN A 565 -20.73 -21.68 28.23
CA ASN A 565 -22.09 -22.15 27.91
C ASN A 565 -22.39 -22.09 26.41
N ILE A 566 -21.92 -21.08 25.67
CA ILE A 566 -22.05 -21.01 24.20
C ILE A 566 -21.36 -22.22 23.56
N VAL A 567 -20.11 -22.52 23.96
CA VAL A 567 -19.35 -23.66 23.43
C VAL A 567 -20.02 -25.00 23.75
N LYS A 568 -20.61 -25.17 24.95
CA LYS A 568 -21.28 -26.42 25.34
C LYS A 568 -22.70 -26.59 24.79
N LYS A 569 -23.41 -25.50 24.49
CA LYS A 569 -24.82 -25.50 24.05
C LYS A 569 -24.97 -25.65 22.54
N HIS A 570 -23.99 -25.24 21.74
CA HIS A 570 -23.99 -25.36 20.28
C HIS A 570 -22.98 -26.43 19.84
N GLN A 571 -23.45 -27.41 19.06
CA GLN A 571 -22.71 -28.61 18.63
C GLN A 571 -21.21 -28.35 18.39
N TYR A 572 -20.35 -29.02 19.15
CA TYR A 572 -18.89 -28.93 19.00
C TYR A 572 -18.33 -30.15 18.28
N GLU A 573 -17.23 -29.95 17.57
CA GLU A 573 -16.41 -31.04 17.03
C GLU A 573 -15.17 -31.21 17.89
N ASP A 574 -14.97 -32.40 18.44
CA ASP A 574 -13.70 -32.76 19.06
C ASP A 574 -12.66 -33.02 17.96
N VAL A 575 -11.60 -32.22 18.00
CA VAL A 575 -10.46 -32.26 17.08
C VAL A 575 -9.14 -32.37 17.83
N ALA A 576 -9.16 -32.76 19.10
CA ALA A 576 -7.96 -32.81 19.92
C ALA A 576 -6.91 -33.80 19.39
N ASP A 577 -7.35 -34.86 18.71
CA ASP A 577 -6.48 -35.84 18.07
C ASP A 577 -5.76 -35.30 16.82
N LEU A 578 -6.20 -34.16 16.26
CA LEU A 578 -5.51 -33.49 15.14
C LEU A 578 -4.18 -32.85 15.55
N GLN A 579 -3.91 -32.69 16.85
CA GLN A 579 -2.62 -32.17 17.33
C GLN A 579 -1.43 -33.08 16.92
N ASP A 580 -1.69 -34.37 16.70
CA ASP A 580 -0.67 -35.38 16.40
C ASP A 580 -0.72 -35.87 14.94
N LEU A 581 -1.52 -35.23 14.07
CA LEU A 581 -1.77 -35.67 12.70
C LEU A 581 -1.40 -34.59 11.68
N GLU A 582 -0.84 -35.02 10.55
CA GLU A 582 -0.45 -34.15 9.44
C GLU A 582 -1.50 -34.17 8.31
N PRO A 583 -1.60 -33.14 7.46
CA PRO A 583 -2.61 -33.07 6.40
C PRO A 583 -2.60 -34.21 5.38
N ARG A 584 -1.44 -34.87 5.23
CA ARG A 584 -1.30 -36.04 4.35
C ARG A 584 -1.95 -37.30 4.93
N ASP A 585 -2.13 -37.35 6.25
CA ASP A 585 -2.64 -38.50 6.96
C ASP A 585 -4.11 -38.72 6.63
N GLN A 586 -4.48 -40.00 6.48
CA GLN A 586 -5.84 -40.37 6.10
C GLN A 586 -6.85 -39.95 7.18
N ALA A 587 -6.48 -40.06 8.46
CA ALA A 587 -7.32 -39.68 9.59
C ALA A 587 -7.59 -38.16 9.60
N TYR A 588 -6.59 -37.33 9.33
CA TYR A 588 -6.76 -35.87 9.20
C TYR A 588 -7.77 -35.51 8.10
N ARG A 589 -7.61 -36.10 6.91
CA ARG A 589 -8.53 -35.85 5.78
C ARG A 589 -9.96 -36.31 6.07
N GLN A 590 -10.13 -37.38 6.83
CA GLN A 590 -11.46 -37.82 7.28
C GLN A 590 -12.12 -36.81 8.21
N HIS A 591 -11.36 -36.20 9.12
CA HIS A 591 -11.83 -35.14 9.99
C HIS A 591 -12.26 -33.89 9.22
N VAL A 592 -11.43 -33.42 8.29
CA VAL A 592 -11.76 -32.27 7.43
C VAL A 592 -13.08 -32.51 6.67
N ARG A 593 -13.26 -33.69 6.08
CA ARG A 593 -14.49 -34.05 5.36
C ARG A 593 -15.73 -34.03 6.24
N ARG A 594 -15.61 -34.51 7.48
CA ARG A 594 -16.69 -34.53 8.46
C ARG A 594 -17.10 -33.10 8.85
N ILE A 595 -16.13 -32.22 9.07
CA ILE A 595 -16.36 -30.80 9.39
C ILE A 595 -17.02 -30.08 8.21
N VAL A 596 -16.53 -30.31 6.98
CA VAL A 596 -17.11 -29.76 5.74
C VAL A 596 -18.55 -30.20 5.53
N GLY A 597 -18.88 -31.47 5.80
CA GLY A 597 -20.25 -31.97 5.71
C GLY A 597 -21.21 -31.24 6.66
N LYS A 598 -20.81 -31.05 7.92
CA LYS A 598 -21.60 -30.30 8.91
C LYS A 598 -21.79 -28.83 8.51
N LEU A 599 -20.73 -28.20 8.04
CA LEU A 599 -20.77 -26.82 7.57
C LEU A 599 -21.77 -26.64 6.41
N ARG A 600 -21.79 -27.58 5.46
CA ARG A 600 -22.73 -27.58 4.33
C ARG A 600 -24.18 -27.71 4.78
N GLU A 601 -24.48 -28.62 5.70
CA GLU A 601 -25.84 -28.80 6.24
C GLU A 601 -26.40 -27.51 6.87
N VAL A 602 -25.56 -26.77 7.60
CA VAL A 602 -25.96 -25.50 8.23
C VAL A 602 -26.16 -24.40 7.19
N ILE A 603 -25.27 -24.30 6.19
CA ILE A 603 -25.40 -23.34 5.08
C ILE A 603 -26.71 -23.57 4.32
N GLU A 604 -27.01 -24.82 3.94
CA GLU A 604 -28.23 -25.15 3.19
C GLU A 604 -29.50 -24.94 4.00
N HIS A 605 -29.50 -25.26 5.30
CA HIS A 605 -30.65 -25.01 6.16
C HIS A 605 -30.97 -23.51 6.27
N ASN A 606 -29.95 -22.66 6.30
CA ASN A 606 -30.09 -21.21 6.42
C ASN A 606 -30.51 -20.55 5.10
N LEU A 607 -29.94 -20.97 3.97
CA LEU A 607 -30.36 -20.51 2.65
C LEU A 607 -31.84 -20.86 2.38
N ASN A 608 -32.28 -22.04 2.81
CA ASN A 608 -33.68 -22.45 2.67
C ASN A 608 -34.64 -21.73 3.65
N ALA A 609 -34.18 -21.34 4.84
CA ALA A 609 -34.95 -20.54 5.79
C ALA A 609 -35.09 -19.06 5.34
N ALA A 610 -34.07 -18.50 4.68
CA ALA A 610 -34.10 -17.15 4.10
C ALA A 610 -35.10 -17.00 2.95
N VAL A 611 -35.43 -18.09 2.25
CA VAL A 611 -36.46 -18.15 1.20
C VAL A 611 -37.89 -18.26 1.79
N GLY A 612 -38.01 -18.58 3.07
CA GLY A 612 -39.26 -18.92 3.74
C GLY A 612 -39.67 -17.98 4.85
N ASN A 613 -39.82 -16.67 4.59
CA ASN A 613 -40.80 -15.79 5.27
C ASN A 613 -40.78 -14.37 4.69
N HIS A 614 -41.33 -14.20 3.49
CA HIS A 614 -42.32 -13.18 3.12
C HIS A 614 -42.70 -13.47 1.65
N PRO A 615 -43.99 -13.58 1.31
CA PRO A 615 -44.41 -14.06 0.00
C PRO A 615 -44.05 -13.04 -1.09
N LEU A 616 -43.06 -13.36 -1.91
CA LEU A 616 -42.84 -12.68 -3.18
C LEU A 616 -44.07 -12.93 -4.08
N PRO A 617 -44.72 -11.89 -4.64
CA PRO A 617 -45.77 -12.10 -5.62
C PRO A 617 -45.12 -12.64 -6.90
N ASN A 618 -45.35 -13.92 -7.17
CA ASN A 618 -45.10 -14.50 -8.48
C ASN A 618 -45.99 -13.78 -9.52
N ASN A 619 -45.37 -12.94 -10.34
CA ASN A 619 -45.67 -12.61 -11.74
C ASN A 619 -45.41 -11.12 -12.03
N ALA A 620 -44.30 -10.81 -12.68
CA ALA A 620 -44.26 -9.93 -13.86
C ALA A 620 -42.82 -9.67 -14.33
N LEU A 621 -42.31 -10.54 -15.22
CA LEU A 621 -41.57 -10.04 -16.37
C LEU A 621 -42.55 -9.18 -17.17
N GLY A 622 -42.38 -7.85 -17.04
CA GLY A 622 -43.12 -6.84 -17.79
C GLY A 622 -44.28 -6.19 -17.01
N LYS A 623 -43.99 -5.11 -16.28
CA LYS A 623 -44.91 -3.98 -16.03
C LYS A 623 -44.09 -2.71 -15.77
N SER A 624 -44.51 -1.59 -16.36
CA SER A 624 -43.99 -0.26 -16.10
C SER A 624 -44.12 0.06 -14.61
N VAL A 625 -43.04 0.57 -13.99
CA VAL A 625 -43.12 1.17 -12.65
C VAL A 625 -44.15 2.29 -12.72
N ASP A 626 -45.21 2.21 -11.92
CA ASP A 626 -46.25 3.25 -11.85
C ASP A 626 -46.01 4.19 -10.65
N GLU A 627 -46.73 5.32 -10.64
CA GLU A 627 -46.65 6.36 -9.62
C GLU A 627 -46.86 5.87 -8.17
N LYS A 628 -47.54 4.73 -7.95
CA LYS A 628 -47.88 4.25 -6.61
C LYS A 628 -46.69 3.66 -5.88
N GLY A 629 -45.83 2.92 -6.58
CA GLY A 629 -44.62 2.33 -5.96
C GLY A 629 -43.58 3.37 -5.54
N LEU A 630 -43.62 4.57 -6.13
CA LEU A 630 -42.78 5.69 -5.70
C LEU A 630 -43.29 6.36 -4.43
N ILE A 631 -44.60 6.50 -4.28
CA ILE A 631 -45.21 7.12 -3.09
C ILE A 631 -44.93 6.27 -1.84
N GLU A 632 -45.10 4.96 -1.94
CA GLU A 632 -44.79 4.02 -0.84
C GLU A 632 -43.30 4.11 -0.45
N ARG A 633 -42.41 4.23 -1.43
CA ARG A 633 -40.99 4.43 -1.20
C ARG A 633 -40.67 5.78 -0.53
N MET A 634 -41.37 6.85 -0.89
CA MET A 634 -41.19 8.15 -0.23
C MET A 634 -41.66 8.13 1.24
N ASP A 635 -42.70 7.36 1.56
CA ASP A 635 -43.18 7.20 2.94
C ASP A 635 -42.18 6.41 3.79
N GLU A 636 -41.47 5.44 3.21
CA GLU A 636 -40.37 4.71 3.88
C GLU A 636 -39.18 5.64 4.18
N VAL A 637 -38.77 6.48 3.22
CA VAL A 637 -37.74 7.52 3.45
C VAL A 637 -38.13 8.48 4.56
N ALA A 638 -39.39 8.91 4.56
CA ALA A 638 -39.88 9.88 5.53
C ALA A 638 -39.87 9.36 6.97
N GLN A 639 -39.87 8.04 7.18
CA GLN A 639 -39.85 7.41 8.50
C GLN A 639 -38.47 7.41 9.17
N GLU A 640 -37.39 7.42 8.38
CA GLU A 640 -36.01 7.38 8.89
C GLU A 640 -35.36 8.77 9.08
N ILE A 641 -36.01 9.84 8.62
CA ILE A 641 -35.50 11.21 8.82
C ILE A 641 -35.53 11.64 10.31
N PRO A 642 -36.60 11.38 11.09
CA PRO A 642 -36.65 11.79 12.49
C PRO A 642 -35.59 11.12 13.36
N SER A 643 -35.27 9.85 13.13
CA SER A 643 -34.20 9.14 13.85
C SER A 643 -32.83 9.76 13.55
N PHE A 644 -32.56 10.06 12.28
CA PHE A 644 -31.36 10.77 11.84
C PHE A 644 -31.21 12.16 12.51
N GLU A 645 -32.29 12.95 12.58
CA GLU A 645 -32.29 14.27 13.21
C GLU A 645 -32.08 14.21 14.73
N VAL A 646 -32.67 13.22 15.40
CA VAL A 646 -32.48 12.98 16.83
C VAL A 646 -31.04 12.60 17.13
N ALA A 647 -30.46 11.68 16.36
CA ALA A 647 -29.06 11.26 16.53
C ALA A 647 -28.07 12.43 16.31
N CYS A 648 -28.31 13.25 15.27
CA CYS A 648 -27.54 14.49 15.05
C CYS A 648 -27.66 15.47 16.23
N THR A 649 -28.85 15.63 16.79
CA THR A 649 -29.11 16.50 17.95
C THR A 649 -28.38 16.01 19.21
N ASN A 650 -28.40 14.71 19.47
CA ASN A 650 -27.72 14.08 20.60
C ASN A 650 -26.19 14.20 20.50
N LEU A 651 -25.65 14.05 19.29
CA LEU A 651 -24.23 14.28 19.01
C LEU A 651 -23.82 15.72 19.31
N VAL A 652 -24.59 16.71 18.83
CA VAL A 652 -24.36 18.13 19.12
C VAL A 652 -24.46 18.41 20.63
N GLY A 653 -25.39 17.76 21.33
CA GLY A 653 -25.49 17.82 22.79
C GLY A 653 -24.22 17.37 23.51
N SER A 654 -23.65 16.24 23.08
CA SER A 654 -22.41 15.68 23.64
C SER A 654 -21.20 16.57 23.35
N MET A 655 -21.11 17.14 22.14
CA MET A 655 -20.06 18.11 21.79
C MET A 655 -20.14 19.40 22.61
N ASN A 656 -21.35 19.90 22.87
CA ASN A 656 -21.56 21.06 23.72
C ASN A 656 -21.22 20.78 25.20
N SER A 657 -21.46 19.56 25.68
CA SER A 657 -21.05 19.11 27.01
C SER A 657 -19.52 19.16 27.15
N VAL A 658 -18.79 18.60 26.19
CA VAL A 658 -17.33 18.70 26.12
C VAL A 658 -16.87 20.16 26.12
N SER A 659 -17.48 21.00 25.28
CA SER A 659 -17.13 22.42 25.19
C SER A 659 -17.32 23.15 26.52
N LYS A 660 -18.39 22.83 27.27
CA LYS A 660 -18.63 23.39 28.62
C LYS A 660 -17.61 22.90 29.64
N THR A 661 -17.26 21.60 29.61
CA THR A 661 -16.26 21.02 30.50
C THR A 661 -14.88 21.65 30.30
N MET A 662 -14.50 21.91 29.05
CA MET A 662 -13.28 22.65 28.72
C MET A 662 -13.34 24.13 29.13
N GLY A 663 -14.49 24.80 28.93
CA GLY A 663 -14.68 26.19 29.31
C GLY A 663 -14.67 26.44 30.83
N ALA A 664 -15.23 25.51 31.61
CA ALA A 664 -15.24 25.56 33.08
C ALA A 664 -13.87 25.27 33.70
N ASN A 665 -12.97 24.63 32.96
CA ASN A 665 -11.63 24.26 33.38
C ASN A 665 -10.61 24.85 32.39
N PRO A 666 -10.35 26.18 32.42
CA PRO A 666 -9.42 26.80 31.49
C PRO A 666 -7.99 26.27 31.68
N ALA A 667 -7.23 26.22 30.59
CA ALA A 667 -5.85 25.77 30.62
C ALA A 667 -4.99 26.62 31.57
N PRO A 668 -4.08 26.00 32.37
CA PRO A 668 -3.13 26.74 33.22
C PRO A 668 -2.23 27.68 32.42
N THR A 669 -1.60 28.65 33.09
CA THR A 669 -0.59 29.52 32.44
C THR A 669 0.74 28.79 32.23
N ALA A 670 1.45 29.11 31.14
CA ALA A 670 2.56 28.35 30.55
C ALA A 670 3.77 27.98 31.46
N ASN A 671 3.85 28.52 32.68
CA ASN A 671 5.02 28.36 33.57
C ASN A 671 4.87 27.24 34.62
N GLN A 672 3.85 26.38 34.54
CA GLN A 672 3.62 25.30 35.52
C GLN A 672 3.35 23.92 34.88
N PRO A 673 4.39 23.18 34.45
CA PRO A 673 4.25 21.90 33.75
C PRO A 673 3.44 20.84 34.53
N ALA A 674 3.59 20.77 35.85
CA ALA A 674 2.84 19.82 36.69
C ALA A 674 1.34 20.14 36.74
N ALA A 675 0.97 21.42 36.69
CA ALA A 675 -0.43 21.85 36.63
C ALA A 675 -1.09 21.47 35.30
N PHE A 676 -0.35 21.57 34.19
CA PHE A 676 -0.82 21.10 32.87
C PHE A 676 -1.03 19.57 32.82
N VAL A 677 -0.12 18.78 33.38
CA VAL A 677 -0.26 17.32 33.42
C VAL A 677 -1.50 16.90 34.22
N LYS A 678 -1.76 17.57 35.34
CA LYS A 678 -2.97 17.34 36.14
C LYS A 678 -4.23 17.79 35.42
N TRP A 679 -4.23 19.02 34.89
CA TRP A 679 -5.35 19.59 34.14
C TRP A 679 -5.76 18.71 32.95
N SER A 680 -4.81 18.24 32.13
CA SER A 680 -5.13 17.36 31.00
C SER A 680 -5.64 15.98 31.42
N ALA A 681 -5.23 15.48 32.58
CA ALA A 681 -5.77 14.24 33.12
C ALA A 681 -7.21 14.42 33.62
N ASP A 682 -7.50 15.57 34.26
CA ASP A 682 -8.84 15.91 34.71
C ASP A 682 -9.77 16.12 33.50
N ILE A 683 -9.37 16.91 32.49
CA ILE A 683 -10.15 17.07 31.24
C ILE A 683 -10.40 15.73 30.55
N ALA A 684 -9.38 14.87 30.39
CA ALA A 684 -9.54 13.58 29.73
C ALA A 684 -10.49 12.64 30.48
N ARG A 685 -10.46 12.66 31.82
CA ARG A 685 -11.40 11.89 32.64
C ARG A 685 -12.80 12.47 32.52
N ASP A 686 -12.94 13.77 32.68
CA ASP A 686 -14.24 14.43 32.84
C ASP A 686 -14.99 14.54 31.49
N THR A 687 -14.31 14.39 30.35
CA THR A 687 -14.92 14.34 29.00
C THR A 687 -15.09 12.91 28.45
N SER A 688 -14.66 11.88 29.20
CA SER A 688 -14.65 10.50 28.69
C SER A 688 -16.04 9.93 28.37
N VAL A 689 -17.05 10.23 29.19
CA VAL A 689 -18.44 9.81 28.97
C VAL A 689 -19.05 10.53 27.77
N ASP A 690 -18.79 11.84 27.64
CA ASP A 690 -19.26 12.61 26.49
C ASP A 690 -18.62 12.12 25.19
N LEU A 691 -17.34 11.72 25.21
CA LEU A 691 -16.65 11.15 24.06
C LEU A 691 -17.21 9.80 23.64
N GLU A 692 -17.59 8.96 24.59
CA GLU A 692 -18.23 7.68 24.29
C GLU A 692 -19.63 7.89 23.72
N SER A 693 -20.41 8.81 24.32
CA SER A 693 -21.70 9.24 23.77
C SER A 693 -21.55 9.83 22.36
N MET A 694 -20.52 10.64 22.09
CA MET A 694 -20.23 11.12 20.73
C MET A 694 -19.96 9.97 19.76
N ARG A 695 -19.23 8.94 20.20
CA ARG A 695 -18.89 7.78 19.38
C ARG A 695 -20.12 6.94 19.02
N GLU A 696 -20.99 6.68 20.00
CA GLU A 696 -22.24 5.94 19.83
C GLU A 696 -23.20 6.67 18.89
N ASN A 697 -23.47 7.96 19.15
CA ASN A 697 -24.36 8.76 18.29
C ASN A 697 -23.78 8.91 16.86
N LEU A 698 -22.45 9.00 16.70
CA LEU A 698 -21.83 9.07 15.38
C LEU A 698 -21.98 7.76 14.59
N ALA A 699 -21.93 6.60 15.28
CA ALA A 699 -22.16 5.30 14.65
C ALA A 699 -23.62 5.17 14.18
N GLU A 700 -24.58 5.56 15.01
CA GLU A 700 -26.01 5.60 14.67
C GLU A 700 -26.29 6.51 13.48
N ILE A 701 -25.71 7.73 13.46
CA ILE A 701 -25.82 8.66 12.32
C ILE A 701 -25.29 8.03 11.03
N ASN A 702 -24.17 7.32 11.10
CA ASN A 702 -23.56 6.71 9.92
C ASN A 702 -24.39 5.53 9.39
N GLU A 703 -24.94 4.70 10.28
CA GLU A 703 -25.82 3.58 9.96
C GLU A 703 -27.10 4.07 9.25
N VAL A 704 -27.83 5.00 9.90
CA VAL A 704 -29.06 5.59 9.34
C VAL A 704 -28.78 6.32 8.01
N TRP A 705 -27.64 7.01 7.90
CA TRP A 705 -27.26 7.67 6.63
C TRP A 705 -27.03 6.68 5.48
N LEU A 706 -26.36 5.55 5.73
CA LEU A 706 -26.05 4.59 4.68
C LEU A 706 -27.31 3.95 4.12
N GLU A 707 -28.27 3.63 4.99
CA GLU A 707 -29.59 3.14 4.60
C GLU A 707 -30.35 4.20 3.80
N LEU A 708 -30.43 5.43 4.32
CA LEU A 708 -31.09 6.55 3.66
C LEU A 708 -30.47 6.85 2.28
N HIS A 709 -29.14 6.86 2.18
CA HIS A 709 -28.43 7.13 0.93
C HIS A 709 -28.65 6.03 -0.11
N SER A 710 -28.60 4.76 0.31
CA SER A 710 -28.90 3.61 -0.58
C SER A 710 -30.30 3.75 -1.16
N PHE A 711 -31.26 4.03 -0.29
CA PHE A 711 -32.64 4.23 -0.67
C PHE A 711 -32.82 5.38 -1.66
N MET A 712 -32.25 6.55 -1.34
CA MET A 712 -32.39 7.77 -2.15
C MET A 712 -31.77 7.60 -3.54
N ARG A 713 -30.67 6.85 -3.65
CA ARG A 713 -30.06 6.49 -4.93
C ARG A 713 -31.00 5.64 -5.79
N GLU A 714 -31.55 4.58 -5.22
CA GLU A 714 -32.49 3.69 -5.93
C GLU A 714 -33.76 4.45 -6.34
N ALA A 715 -34.25 5.34 -5.49
CA ALA A 715 -35.40 6.18 -5.77
C ALA A 715 -35.15 7.16 -6.94
N ILE A 716 -33.98 7.81 -6.99
CA ILE A 716 -33.59 8.70 -8.10
C ILE A 716 -33.42 7.91 -9.40
N GLU A 717 -32.78 6.75 -9.35
CA GLU A 717 -32.60 5.88 -10.51
C GLU A 717 -33.95 5.41 -11.07
N THR A 718 -34.85 4.95 -10.20
CA THR A 718 -36.21 4.54 -10.56
C THR A 718 -36.97 5.69 -11.21
N ALA A 719 -36.92 6.90 -10.62
CA ALA A 719 -37.56 8.08 -11.18
C ALA A 719 -36.97 8.50 -12.54
N SER A 720 -35.66 8.28 -12.77
CA SER A 720 -34.99 8.64 -14.02
C SER A 720 -35.59 7.91 -15.24
N HIS A 721 -36.11 6.70 -15.03
CA HIS A 721 -36.74 5.86 -16.06
C HIS A 721 -38.22 6.19 -16.34
N LEU A 722 -38.83 7.09 -15.57
CA LEU A 722 -40.22 7.50 -15.79
C LEU A 722 -40.36 8.59 -16.86
N PRO A 723 -41.50 8.61 -17.59
CA PRO A 723 -41.83 9.69 -18.51
C PRO A 723 -41.85 11.06 -17.81
N THR A 724 -41.49 12.11 -18.52
CA THR A 724 -41.54 13.48 -18.01
C THR A 724 -42.99 13.91 -17.76
N GLY A 725 -43.28 14.35 -16.53
CA GLY A 725 -44.62 14.75 -16.08
C GLY A 725 -44.57 15.39 -14.69
N SER A 726 -45.67 16.02 -14.25
CA SER A 726 -45.74 16.74 -12.96
C SER A 726 -45.40 15.82 -11.78
N SER A 727 -45.86 14.58 -11.79
CA SER A 727 -45.64 13.63 -10.70
C SER A 727 -44.19 13.20 -10.51
N LYS A 728 -43.44 13.02 -11.61
CA LYS A 728 -41.99 12.77 -11.56
C LYS A 728 -41.25 13.98 -10.98
N SER A 729 -41.66 15.18 -11.41
CA SER A 729 -41.08 16.43 -10.93
C SER A 729 -41.37 16.65 -9.44
N ASP A 730 -42.59 16.38 -8.98
CA ASP A 730 -43.00 16.53 -7.58
C ASP A 730 -42.29 15.51 -6.68
N PHE A 731 -42.15 14.26 -7.13
CA PHE A 731 -41.39 13.21 -6.45
C PHE A 731 -39.90 13.57 -6.27
N LEU A 732 -39.23 13.97 -7.36
CA LEU A 732 -37.82 14.37 -7.31
C LEU A 732 -37.62 15.65 -6.50
N THR A 733 -38.60 16.56 -6.49
CA THR A 733 -38.58 17.75 -5.62
C THR A 733 -38.75 17.36 -4.14
N GLY A 734 -39.52 16.32 -3.83
CA GLY A 734 -39.60 15.73 -2.48
C GLY A 734 -38.25 15.17 -2.01
N ILE A 735 -37.56 14.41 -2.88
CA ILE A 735 -36.20 13.92 -2.63
C ILE A 735 -35.21 15.08 -2.43
N GLU A 736 -35.27 16.11 -3.27
CA GLU A 736 -34.43 17.31 -3.13
C GLU A 736 -34.64 18.00 -1.78
N ASN A 737 -35.90 18.17 -1.34
CA ASN A 737 -36.22 18.77 -0.05
C ASN A 737 -35.71 17.94 1.13
N THR A 738 -35.82 16.60 1.05
CA THR A 738 -35.29 15.68 2.07
C THR A 738 -33.76 15.77 2.16
N LEU A 739 -33.05 15.76 1.03
CA LEU A 739 -31.60 15.90 1.00
C LEU A 739 -31.15 17.29 1.49
N GLU A 740 -31.92 18.34 1.22
CA GLU A 740 -31.68 19.66 1.80
C GLU A 740 -31.89 19.68 3.32
N GLY A 741 -32.87 18.92 3.85
CA GLY A 741 -33.06 18.71 5.28
C GLY A 741 -31.86 18.04 5.94
N VAL A 742 -31.40 16.92 5.38
CA VAL A 742 -30.17 16.22 5.82
C VAL A 742 -28.97 17.17 5.80
N LYS A 743 -28.82 17.97 4.74
CA LYS A 743 -27.75 18.97 4.61
C LYS A 743 -27.85 20.10 5.62
N GLN A 744 -29.03 20.41 6.14
CA GLN A 744 -29.21 21.40 7.21
C GLN A 744 -28.87 20.80 8.57
N SER A 745 -29.34 19.58 8.84
CA SER A 745 -29.06 18.83 10.07
C SER A 745 -27.58 18.46 10.21
N SER A 746 -26.85 18.35 9.10
CA SER A 746 -25.42 18.10 9.05
C SER A 746 -24.53 19.34 9.24
N LYS A 747 -25.12 20.54 9.44
CA LYS A 747 -24.34 21.78 9.66
C LYS A 747 -23.87 21.90 11.10
N MET A 748 -22.56 21.96 11.28
CA MET A 748 -21.93 22.19 12.57
C MET A 748 -22.06 23.66 13.03
N PRO A 749 -22.42 23.93 14.31
CA PRO A 749 -22.45 25.28 14.88
C PRO A 749 -21.08 25.98 14.81
N PRO A 750 -21.04 27.32 14.64
CA PRO A 750 -19.78 28.07 14.53
C PRO A 750 -18.85 27.89 15.74
N ASP A 751 -19.41 27.88 16.95
CA ASP A 751 -18.67 27.78 18.21
C ASP A 751 -17.93 26.42 18.34
N VAL A 752 -18.52 25.36 17.76
CA VAL A 752 -17.93 24.02 17.72
C VAL A 752 -16.74 23.97 16.73
N LYS A 753 -16.79 24.73 15.63
CA LYS A 753 -15.65 24.84 14.70
C LYS A 753 -14.48 25.61 15.31
N GLU A 754 -14.73 26.59 16.17
CA GLU A 754 -13.68 27.33 16.88
C GLU A 754 -12.97 26.44 17.93
N LEU A 755 -13.72 25.59 18.65
CA LEU A 755 -13.19 24.62 19.60
C LEU A 755 -12.18 23.66 18.94
N VAL A 756 -12.40 23.26 17.68
CA VAL A 756 -11.48 22.38 16.93
C VAL A 756 -10.14 23.05 16.67
N GLY A 757 -10.15 24.34 16.30
CA GLY A 757 -8.93 25.10 16.10
C GLY A 757 -8.09 25.15 17.38
N GLN A 758 -8.74 25.26 18.54
CA GLN A 758 -8.09 25.23 19.85
C GLN A 758 -7.59 23.83 20.23
N LEU A 759 -8.39 22.78 20.00
CA LEU A 759 -8.02 21.37 20.24
C LEU A 759 -6.83 20.93 19.37
N GLN A 760 -6.73 21.43 18.13
CA GLN A 760 -5.61 21.16 17.24
C GLN A 760 -4.29 21.77 17.72
N MET A 761 -4.32 22.90 18.43
CA MET A 761 -3.14 23.47 19.08
C MET A 761 -2.79 22.70 20.37
N ILE A 762 -3.78 22.29 21.15
CA ILE A 762 -3.60 21.61 22.44
C ILE A 762 -3.06 20.17 22.27
N GLN A 763 -3.50 19.42 21.24
CA GLN A 763 -3.04 18.04 20.98
C GLN A 763 -1.53 17.94 20.67
N ALA A 764 -0.95 18.99 20.09
CA ALA A 764 0.47 19.03 19.74
C ALA A 764 1.36 19.13 21.01
N LEU A 765 0.81 19.72 22.07
CA LEU A 765 1.50 19.92 23.34
C LEU A 765 1.16 18.82 24.37
N MET A 766 0.02 18.13 24.23
CA MET A 766 -0.54 17.28 25.29
C MET A 766 -1.10 15.94 24.77
N PRO A 767 -0.29 14.85 24.79
CA PRO A 767 -0.68 13.54 24.28
C PRO A 767 -1.93 12.92 24.89
N ARG A 768 -2.27 13.27 26.14
CA ARG A 768 -3.44 12.72 26.87
C ARG A 768 -4.80 13.24 26.35
N LEU A 769 -4.81 14.36 25.63
CA LEU A 769 -6.02 14.92 25.02
C LEU A 769 -6.19 14.49 23.56
N ARG A 770 -5.36 13.55 23.08
CA ARG A 770 -5.50 12.98 21.73
C ARG A 770 -6.85 12.29 21.49
N PRO A 771 -7.42 11.49 22.43
CA PRO A 771 -8.73 10.88 22.23
C PRO A 771 -9.83 11.92 22.02
N LEU A 772 -9.75 13.02 22.77
CA LEU A 772 -10.66 14.16 22.65
C LEU A 772 -10.57 14.80 21.26
N ALA A 773 -9.36 15.11 20.81
CA ALA A 773 -9.14 15.66 19.46
C ALA A 773 -9.57 14.69 18.35
N ALA A 774 -9.29 13.39 18.50
CA ALA A 774 -9.67 12.35 17.54
C ALA A 774 -11.19 12.17 17.45
N GLY A 775 -11.92 12.19 18.57
CA GLY A 775 -13.37 12.12 18.59
C GLY A 775 -14.03 13.24 17.78
N PHE A 776 -13.56 14.47 17.94
CA PHE A 776 -14.04 15.60 17.13
C PHE A 776 -13.66 15.45 15.65
N GLN A 777 -12.42 15.04 15.34
CA GLN A 777 -12.00 14.81 13.95
C GLN A 777 -12.85 13.76 13.21
N ASN A 778 -13.22 12.67 13.90
CA ASN A 778 -14.07 11.63 13.33
C ASN A 778 -15.48 12.15 13.03
N VAL A 779 -16.03 12.99 13.92
CA VAL A 779 -17.30 13.67 13.66
C VAL A 779 -17.22 14.53 12.40
N PHE A 780 -16.19 15.36 12.23
CA PHE A 780 -16.06 16.19 11.01
C PHE A 780 -15.89 15.35 9.75
N ALA A 781 -15.03 14.33 9.77
CA ALA A 781 -14.80 13.47 8.62
C ALA A 781 -16.08 12.77 8.14
N THR A 782 -16.88 12.27 9.09
CA THR A 782 -18.17 11.62 8.79
C THR A 782 -19.17 12.60 8.20
N PHE A 783 -19.32 13.78 8.82
CA PHE A 783 -20.26 14.80 8.32
C PHE A 783 -19.81 15.42 6.98
N ASP A 784 -18.52 15.55 6.71
CA ASP A 784 -17.99 15.95 5.40
C ASP A 784 -18.31 14.89 4.33
N SER A 785 -18.20 13.60 4.67
CA SER A 785 -18.58 12.49 3.79
C SER A 785 -20.09 12.50 3.49
N ILE A 786 -20.92 12.62 4.53
CA ILE A 786 -22.39 12.75 4.39
C ILE A 786 -22.72 13.93 3.49
N ASN A 787 -22.13 15.11 3.73
CA ASN A 787 -22.36 16.29 2.90
C ASN A 787 -21.97 16.09 1.43
N SER A 788 -20.82 15.45 1.18
CA SER A 788 -20.37 15.16 -0.18
C SER A 788 -21.31 14.20 -0.91
N MET A 789 -21.76 13.14 -0.23
CA MET A 789 -22.68 12.15 -0.80
C MET A 789 -24.08 12.74 -1.03
N THR A 790 -24.57 13.58 -0.11
CA THR A 790 -25.81 14.35 -0.26
C THR A 790 -25.75 15.30 -1.45
N GLU A 791 -24.61 15.97 -1.68
CA GLU A 791 -24.42 16.85 -2.85
C GLU A 791 -24.44 16.10 -4.17
N ASP A 792 -23.87 14.90 -4.21
CA ASP A 792 -23.92 14.03 -5.39
C ASP A 792 -25.35 13.57 -5.68
N LEU A 793 -26.09 13.09 -4.67
CA LEU A 793 -27.50 12.72 -4.82
C LEU A 793 -28.37 13.91 -5.25
N LEU A 794 -28.16 15.12 -4.69
CA LEU A 794 -28.85 16.33 -5.13
C LEU A 794 -28.56 16.67 -6.59
N ALA A 795 -27.32 16.49 -7.05
CA ALA A 795 -26.96 16.70 -8.44
C ALA A 795 -27.61 15.66 -9.37
N GLN A 796 -27.73 14.41 -8.92
CA GLN A 796 -28.39 13.34 -9.67
C GLN A 796 -29.90 13.57 -9.75
N ALA A 797 -30.57 13.92 -8.64
CA ALA A 797 -31.98 14.26 -8.61
C ALA A 797 -32.31 15.45 -9.55
N LYS A 798 -31.50 16.51 -9.51
CA LYS A 798 -31.64 17.69 -10.40
C LYS A 798 -31.42 17.38 -11.88
N ARG A 799 -30.63 16.35 -12.21
CA ARG A 799 -30.44 15.88 -13.59
C ARG A 799 -31.56 14.95 -14.05
N ALA A 800 -32.13 14.20 -13.11
CA ALA A 800 -33.24 13.28 -13.38
C ALA A 800 -34.58 14.01 -13.52
N ARG A 801 -34.73 15.19 -12.89
CA ARG A 801 -35.87 16.10 -13.00
C ARG A 801 -35.80 16.89 -14.30
#